data_AF-A0A352NLD6-F1
#
_entry.id   AF-A0A352NLD6-F1
#
_cell.length_a   1.000
_cell.length_b   1.000
_cell.length_c   1.000
_cell.angle_alpha   90.00
_cell.angle_beta   90.00
_cell.angle_gamma   90.00
#
_symmetry.space_group_name_H-M   'P 1'
#
loop_
_entity.id
_entity.type
_entity.pdbx_description
1 polymer ?
#
loop_
_entity_poly.entity_id
_entity_poly.type
_entity_poly.pdbx_seq_one_letter_code
_entity_poly.pdbx_strand_id
1 'polypeptide(L)'
;MNDDLIAHVRQNDDGTWDAPHKLIEHLENTSRLAGINAAKFKSAEWGRAVGLAHDVGKGRPVWQKYLKLKSGYFDEDAHMEGKMGKMPHAIHGAVLVEELFGKGLGRFLSYCIAGHHTGLPDWSSSEGAGQSALQFQRSQLKNIDDIDKSIVETIQRAKPNLPPWRFAESLDVSLWIRMLYSSLVDADFLDTEFYMDGSKANIRGDYCTISELRERFNRYIKKLDEVSADTKVNEIRRSIREKCVQMAGEAQGIFSLSVPTGGGKTLSSLAFGLEHAIKHRLDRIIYVIPYTSIIEQNADVFRLVLGDDQVVEHHSSLDEDESTPKSRLASENWDAPVIVTTSVQFFESLFAAKSSRCRKLHNIARSVVVLDEAQLVPVDFLSPILETMQLLVDHYQVSFVLSTATQPAFKERIVDGKPFVGLKHVTEIMGDKADVDLLYKSLIRYRVQLPPDLRTPSSWEEIAEELKGYDQVLCVVSDRKSCRELHGLMPEGTFHLSALMCGQHRSETIAAIKQKLKNREPVRVISTQLVEAGVDLDFPVVYRALAGLDSIAQAAGRCNREGLLPEGKVVVFVAPRKAPLGILRKAAETASAMISTVPNDPLSHELFEKYFAELYWKANSLDSKEITRLLKPDRQECSIFFRTAAERFHIIDDSIQKTILVPYGEGRELIRLLKVTGPNRRLMRRLQRYTVNIYNHDFNSLVKNNMLEQAYTGIFALASEFYYSSETGLLTTIALNRRYSSCRKGLVGLHNWCLEVWGDYACFTRPEMKVERVSYDVMTPSAARAIFEAILWKPAIRWNITRIEVLNPIKWISVRRNEVGRIVPAPTAKQMSGVLGAPMGIFIEDERQQRAGLFLRDVRYRIHGFFHFIPPEQRKAKRSVLPEFWADEKERVETAGTDESAAKYAAMFERRAKKGQCFHRPYLGCREFACDFRLIKNPDEEPVQLIEETRDLGFMLYDLDFEQDIDNPRPLFFRAHIDKGAVNTDRREVEVRG
;
A
#
# COMPACT_ATOMS: atom_id res chain seq x y z
N MET A 1 -30.16 -4.54 46.69
CA MET A 1 -28.97 -5.29 46.24
C MET A 1 -27.85 -5.07 47.26
N ASN A 2 -26.80 -5.90 47.28
CA ASN A 2 -25.66 -5.63 48.17
C ASN A 2 -24.87 -4.42 47.63
N ASP A 3 -24.96 -3.27 48.31
CA ASP A 3 -24.42 -1.98 47.85
C ASP A 3 -22.88 -1.86 47.94
N ASP A 4 -22.22 -2.91 48.42
CA ASP A 4 -20.77 -2.97 48.62
C ASP A 4 -20.00 -3.63 47.46
N LEU A 5 -20.70 -4.14 46.43
CA LEU A 5 -20.08 -4.77 45.27
C LEU A 5 -19.52 -3.72 44.30
N ILE A 6 -18.29 -3.93 43.84
CA ILE A 6 -17.55 -2.96 43.01
C ILE A 6 -17.44 -3.44 41.56
N ALA A 7 -17.70 -2.54 40.60
CA ALA A 7 -17.46 -2.79 39.18
C ALA A 7 -16.10 -2.25 38.70
N HIS A 8 -15.76 -1.02 39.08
CA HIS A 8 -14.52 -0.36 38.69
C HIS A 8 -13.93 0.46 39.84
N VAL A 9 -12.61 0.64 39.82
CA VAL A 9 -11.88 1.53 40.72
C VAL A 9 -10.94 2.39 39.88
N ARG A 10 -10.67 3.61 40.34
CA ARG A 10 -9.80 4.57 39.66
C ARG A 10 -8.86 5.19 40.69
N GLN A 11 -7.59 5.27 40.34
CA GLN A 11 -6.60 6.03 41.08
C GLN A 11 -6.40 7.38 40.38
N ASN A 12 -6.38 8.45 41.17
CA ASN A 12 -6.09 9.80 40.72
C ASN A 12 -4.59 9.97 40.46
N ASP A 13 -4.23 11.04 39.73
CA ASP A 13 -2.83 11.34 39.38
C ASP A 13 -1.95 11.60 40.62
N ASP A 14 -2.56 11.97 41.75
CA ASP A 14 -1.90 12.18 43.05
C ASP A 14 -1.73 10.89 43.87
N GLY A 15 -2.15 9.74 43.32
CA GLY A 15 -2.07 8.44 43.98
C GLY A 15 -3.23 8.12 44.93
N THR A 16 -4.18 9.03 45.15
CA THR A 16 -5.39 8.77 45.93
C THR A 16 -6.41 7.95 45.13
N TRP A 17 -7.30 7.24 45.82
CA TRP A 17 -8.39 6.51 45.17
C TRP A 17 -9.65 7.36 45.11
N ASP A 18 -10.30 7.37 43.94
CA ASP A 18 -11.64 7.94 43.80
C ASP A 18 -12.69 7.00 44.42
N ALA A 19 -13.90 7.50 44.66
CA ALA A 19 -15.02 6.69 45.14
C ALA A 19 -15.27 5.53 44.16
N PRO A 20 -15.45 4.28 44.63
CA PRO A 20 -15.53 3.12 43.75
C PRO A 20 -16.82 3.16 42.93
N HIS A 21 -16.72 2.84 41.65
CA HIS A 21 -17.90 2.65 40.81
C HIS A 21 -18.61 1.37 41.22
N LYS A 22 -19.77 1.52 41.86
CA LYS A 22 -20.56 0.40 42.38
C LYS A 22 -21.09 -0.46 41.24
N LEU A 23 -21.11 -1.77 41.45
CA LEU A 23 -21.59 -2.72 40.45
C LEU A 23 -23.04 -2.48 40.10
N ILE A 24 -23.88 -2.18 41.09
CA ILE A 24 -25.30 -1.92 40.81
C ILE A 24 -25.50 -0.67 39.95
N GLU A 25 -24.81 0.42 40.28
CA GLU A 25 -24.88 1.67 39.53
C GLU A 25 -24.42 1.46 38.08
N HIS A 26 -23.30 0.77 37.88
CA HIS A 26 -22.78 0.44 36.55
C HIS A 26 -23.77 -0.39 35.72
N LEU A 27 -24.37 -1.43 36.32
CA LEU A 27 -25.36 -2.27 35.63
C LEU A 27 -26.63 -1.49 35.27
N GLU A 28 -27.13 -0.63 36.17
CA GLU A 28 -28.31 0.19 35.93
C GLU A 28 -28.07 1.28 34.88
N ASN A 29 -26.93 1.98 34.94
CA ASN A 29 -26.55 2.99 33.94
C ASN A 29 -26.33 2.37 32.57
N THR A 30 -25.58 1.27 32.50
CA THR A 30 -25.34 0.54 31.25
C THR A 30 -26.66 0.02 30.68
N SER A 31 -27.55 -0.54 31.52
CA SER A 31 -28.90 -0.96 31.13
C SER A 31 -29.73 0.18 30.54
N ARG A 32 -29.73 1.33 31.20
CA ARG A 32 -30.47 2.51 30.75
C ARG A 32 -29.95 3.00 29.40
N LEU A 33 -28.64 3.16 29.25
CA LEU A 33 -28.00 3.62 28.01
C LEU A 33 -28.21 2.62 26.86
N ALA A 34 -27.98 1.33 27.10
CA ALA A 34 -28.20 0.27 26.11
C ALA A 34 -29.69 0.20 25.70
N GLY A 35 -30.61 0.40 26.65
CA GLY A 35 -32.04 0.49 26.39
C GLY A 35 -32.42 1.69 25.51
N ILE A 36 -31.82 2.86 25.74
CA ILE A 36 -32.01 4.06 24.90
C ILE A 36 -31.51 3.81 23.48
N ASN A 37 -30.30 3.26 23.34
CA ASN A 37 -29.71 2.94 22.04
C ASN A 37 -30.55 1.91 21.27
N ALA A 38 -31.01 0.86 21.95
CA ALA A 38 -31.82 -0.20 21.36
C ALA A 38 -33.28 0.21 21.07
N ALA A 39 -33.79 1.28 21.70
CA ALA A 39 -35.14 1.80 21.43
C ALA A 39 -35.33 2.24 19.97
N LYS A 40 -34.24 2.68 19.31
CA LYS A 40 -34.23 3.11 17.90
C LYS A 40 -34.74 2.03 16.93
N PHE A 41 -34.59 0.75 17.31
CA PHE A 41 -35.06 -0.41 16.55
C PHE A 41 -35.96 -1.33 17.40
N LYS A 42 -36.82 -0.70 18.21
CA LYS A 42 -37.89 -1.35 19.00
C LYS A 42 -37.39 -2.44 19.97
N SER A 43 -36.16 -2.33 20.45
CA SER A 43 -35.51 -3.37 21.27
C SER A 43 -35.05 -2.86 22.64
N ALA A 44 -35.72 -1.83 23.18
CA ALA A 44 -35.34 -1.19 24.44
C ALA A 44 -35.26 -2.16 25.63
N GLU A 45 -36.22 -3.09 25.75
CA GLU A 45 -36.22 -4.11 26.81
C GLU A 45 -35.04 -5.07 26.69
N TRP A 46 -34.69 -5.46 25.46
CA TRP A 46 -33.53 -6.30 25.19
C TRP A 46 -32.23 -5.59 25.53
N GLY A 47 -32.12 -4.31 25.16
CA GLY A 47 -31.00 -3.44 25.55
C GLY A 47 -30.85 -3.34 27.08
N ARG A 48 -31.96 -3.15 27.80
CA ARG A 48 -31.97 -3.14 29.26
C ARG A 48 -31.53 -4.47 29.86
N ALA A 49 -32.03 -5.58 29.32
CA ALA A 49 -31.70 -6.93 29.78
C ALA A 49 -30.22 -7.27 29.59
N VAL A 50 -29.64 -6.98 28.41
CA VAL A 50 -28.19 -7.21 28.20
C VAL A 50 -27.35 -6.33 29.12
N GLY A 51 -27.73 -5.07 29.33
CA GLY A 51 -26.97 -4.16 30.20
C GLY A 51 -27.00 -4.57 31.67
N LEU A 52 -28.14 -5.07 32.19
CA LEU A 52 -28.20 -5.58 33.57
C LEU A 52 -27.42 -6.88 33.76
N ALA A 53 -27.25 -7.68 32.70
CA ALA A 53 -26.67 -9.02 32.80
C ALA A 53 -25.20 -9.10 32.40
N HIS A 54 -24.64 -8.10 31.71
CA HIS A 54 -23.33 -8.23 31.05
C HIS A 54 -22.17 -8.50 32.03
N ASP A 55 -22.21 -7.84 33.19
CA ASP A 55 -21.11 -7.81 34.14
C ASP A 55 -21.42 -8.48 35.49
N VAL A 56 -22.52 -9.22 35.58
CA VAL A 56 -22.96 -9.85 36.84
C VAL A 56 -21.97 -10.87 37.42
N GLY A 57 -21.07 -11.39 36.59
CA GLY A 57 -19.93 -12.18 37.05
C GLY A 57 -19.01 -11.42 38.03
N LYS A 58 -19.02 -10.08 38.01
CA LYS A 58 -18.36 -9.20 39.01
C LYS A 58 -18.97 -9.34 40.39
N GLY A 59 -20.23 -9.74 40.52
CA GLY A 59 -20.88 -9.94 41.81
C GLY A 59 -20.40 -11.17 42.58
N ARG A 60 -19.54 -12.00 41.99
CA ARG A 60 -19.01 -13.21 42.62
C ARG A 60 -17.92 -12.87 43.66
N PRO A 61 -17.90 -13.53 44.84
CA PRO A 61 -16.88 -13.28 45.86
C PRO A 61 -15.44 -13.46 45.34
N VAL A 62 -15.23 -14.44 44.47
CA VAL A 62 -13.91 -14.73 43.87
C VAL A 62 -13.43 -13.59 42.98
N TRP A 63 -14.33 -12.90 42.27
CA TRP A 63 -13.98 -11.71 41.49
C TRP A 63 -13.79 -10.51 42.42
N GLN A 64 -14.67 -10.23 43.37
CA GLN A 64 -14.43 -9.12 44.31
C GLN A 64 -13.06 -9.22 45.03
N LYS A 65 -12.61 -10.43 45.37
CA LYS A 65 -11.25 -10.67 45.88
C LYS A 65 -10.17 -10.41 44.84
N TYR A 66 -10.32 -10.90 43.61
CA TYR A 66 -9.35 -10.66 42.52
C TYR A 66 -9.25 -9.18 42.15
N LEU A 67 -10.33 -8.40 42.22
CA LEU A 67 -10.32 -6.95 41.94
C LEU A 67 -9.46 -6.21 42.98
N LYS A 68 -9.69 -6.46 44.26
CA LYS A 68 -8.92 -5.84 45.37
C LYS A 68 -7.43 -6.16 45.24
N LEU A 69 -7.07 -7.43 45.08
CA LEU A 69 -5.68 -7.88 44.95
C LEU A 69 -4.98 -7.29 43.72
N LYS A 70 -5.66 -7.21 42.57
CA LYS A 70 -5.05 -6.75 41.32
C LYS A 70 -4.91 -5.24 41.25
N SER A 71 -5.86 -4.51 41.82
CA SER A 71 -5.86 -3.04 41.80
C SER A 71 -5.04 -2.43 42.95
N GLY A 72 -4.82 -3.17 44.05
CA GLY A 72 -4.28 -2.61 45.29
C GLY A 72 -5.31 -1.80 46.09
N TYR A 73 -6.58 -1.86 45.70
CA TYR A 73 -7.68 -1.17 46.38
C TYR A 73 -7.98 -1.85 47.72
N PHE A 74 -7.82 -1.11 48.82
CA PHE A 74 -7.91 -1.53 50.24
C PHE A 74 -6.71 -2.30 50.86
N ASP A 75 -5.50 -2.21 50.31
CA ASP A 75 -4.36 -2.92 50.90
C ASP A 75 -3.18 -1.99 51.25
N GLU A 76 -2.84 -1.90 52.55
CA GLU A 76 -1.59 -1.30 53.05
C GLU A 76 -0.39 -2.27 52.91
N ASP A 77 -0.64 -3.57 52.69
CA ASP A 77 0.35 -4.67 52.67
C ASP A 77 0.25 -5.54 51.39
N ALA A 78 -0.11 -4.97 50.23
CA ALA A 78 -0.10 -5.68 48.95
C ALA A 78 1.34 -6.00 48.49
N HIS A 79 1.99 -6.93 49.18
CA HIS A 79 3.29 -7.46 48.83
C HIS A 79 3.18 -8.26 47.53
N MET A 80 3.99 -7.84 46.56
CA MET A 80 4.12 -8.42 45.22
C MET A 80 4.63 -9.86 45.25
N GLU A 81 3.74 -10.85 45.29
CA GLU A 81 4.05 -12.19 44.81
C GLU A 81 2.91 -12.77 43.97
N GLY A 82 3.08 -12.74 42.65
CA GLY A 82 2.26 -13.47 41.67
C GLY A 82 1.29 -12.60 40.85
N LYS A 83 1.61 -12.36 39.57
CA LYS A 83 0.63 -11.85 38.59
C LYS A 83 -0.46 -12.91 38.39
N MET A 84 -1.60 -12.78 39.08
CA MET A 84 -2.78 -13.61 38.79
C MET A 84 -3.22 -13.42 37.33
N GLY A 85 -3.53 -14.53 36.64
CA GLY A 85 -4.06 -14.51 35.27
C GLY A 85 -5.38 -13.74 35.13
N LYS A 86 -5.83 -13.47 33.91
CA LYS A 86 -7.15 -12.84 33.67
C LYS A 86 -8.27 -13.78 34.12
N MET A 87 -9.12 -13.31 35.04
CA MET A 87 -10.31 -14.03 35.47
C MET A 87 -11.50 -13.70 34.55
N PRO A 88 -12.14 -14.68 33.89
CA PRO A 88 -13.32 -14.43 33.08
C PRO A 88 -14.55 -14.14 33.94
N HIS A 89 -15.28 -13.06 33.65
CA HIS A 89 -16.53 -12.72 34.33
C HIS A 89 -17.74 -12.74 33.38
N ALA A 90 -17.58 -12.24 32.15
CA ALA A 90 -18.63 -12.14 31.13
C ALA A 90 -19.42 -13.43 30.90
N ILE A 91 -18.74 -14.58 30.88
CA ILE A 91 -19.38 -15.89 30.63
C ILE A 91 -20.43 -16.27 31.69
N HIS A 92 -20.28 -15.80 32.94
CA HIS A 92 -21.24 -16.13 34.01
C HIS A 92 -22.59 -15.46 33.76
N GLY A 93 -22.59 -14.20 33.29
CA GLY A 93 -23.81 -13.51 32.86
C GLY A 93 -24.46 -14.19 31.66
N ALA A 94 -23.65 -14.62 30.69
CA ALA A 94 -24.14 -15.31 29.49
C ALA A 94 -24.81 -16.66 29.82
N VAL A 95 -24.28 -17.43 30.77
CA VAL A 95 -24.91 -18.68 31.23
C VAL A 95 -26.17 -18.40 32.04
N LEU A 96 -26.12 -17.43 32.95
CA LEU A 96 -27.26 -17.05 33.79
C LEU A 96 -28.51 -16.69 32.98
N VAL A 97 -28.38 -15.85 31.94
CA VAL A 97 -29.53 -15.48 31.12
C VAL A 97 -30.10 -16.66 30.31
N GLU A 98 -29.26 -17.64 29.93
CA GLU A 98 -29.72 -18.84 29.24
C GLU A 98 -30.45 -19.80 30.19
N GLU A 99 -30.01 -19.90 31.45
CA GLU A 99 -30.71 -20.68 32.48
C GLU A 99 -32.07 -20.05 32.85
N LEU A 100 -32.11 -18.72 33.01
CA LEU A 100 -33.34 -18.02 33.38
C LEU A 100 -34.36 -17.93 32.23
N PHE A 101 -33.90 -17.76 30.99
CA PHE A 101 -34.78 -17.44 29.86
C PHE A 101 -34.82 -18.52 28.76
N GLY A 102 -34.03 -19.58 28.90
CA GLY A 102 -33.97 -20.72 27.99
C GLY A 102 -33.16 -20.48 26.71
N LYS A 103 -32.99 -21.55 25.92
CA LYS A 103 -32.17 -21.60 24.69
C LYS A 103 -32.61 -20.67 23.55
N GLY A 104 -33.81 -20.08 23.63
CA GLY A 104 -34.29 -19.08 22.68
C GLY A 104 -33.82 -17.68 23.07
N LEU A 105 -34.62 -16.98 23.86
CA LEU A 105 -34.36 -15.59 24.26
C LEU A 105 -33.02 -15.43 24.98
N GLY A 106 -32.70 -16.36 25.89
CA GLY A 106 -31.47 -16.32 26.67
C GLY A 106 -30.23 -16.38 25.77
N ARG A 107 -30.25 -17.21 24.72
CA ARG A 107 -29.10 -17.39 23.83
C ARG A 107 -28.72 -16.14 23.04
N PHE A 108 -29.71 -15.36 22.59
CA PHE A 108 -29.46 -14.09 21.91
C PHE A 108 -28.73 -13.10 22.83
N LEU A 109 -29.12 -13.05 24.11
CA LEU A 109 -28.45 -12.25 25.13
C LEU A 109 -27.05 -12.81 25.43
N SER A 110 -26.89 -14.13 25.51
CA SER A 110 -25.61 -14.80 25.80
C SER A 110 -24.52 -14.44 24.79
N TYR A 111 -24.84 -14.31 23.50
CA TYR A 111 -23.88 -13.84 22.49
C TYR A 111 -23.35 -12.44 22.80
N CYS A 112 -24.26 -11.51 23.13
CA CYS A 112 -23.89 -10.13 23.43
C CYS A 112 -23.04 -10.06 24.71
N ILE A 113 -23.48 -10.75 25.76
CA ILE A 113 -22.87 -10.73 27.08
C ILE A 113 -21.49 -11.42 27.04
N ALA A 114 -21.35 -12.61 26.47
CA ALA A 114 -20.05 -13.27 26.41
C ALA A 114 -19.02 -12.48 25.58
N GLY A 115 -19.49 -11.75 24.57
CA GLY A 115 -18.64 -11.03 23.64
C GLY A 115 -18.26 -9.60 24.04
N HIS A 116 -18.83 -8.99 25.08
CA HIS A 116 -18.69 -7.53 25.29
C HIS A 116 -17.23 -7.04 25.40
N HIS A 117 -16.32 -7.85 25.97
CA HIS A 117 -14.89 -7.56 25.99
C HIS A 117 -14.06 -8.22 24.87
N THR A 118 -14.49 -9.35 24.32
CA THR A 118 -13.66 -10.18 23.41
C THR A 118 -14.13 -10.20 21.96
N GLY A 119 -15.24 -9.52 21.67
CA GLY A 119 -15.96 -9.61 20.40
C GLY A 119 -17.02 -10.70 20.40
N LEU A 120 -18.03 -10.56 19.55
CA LEU A 120 -19.06 -11.59 19.32
C LEU A 120 -18.41 -12.95 19.01
N PRO A 121 -18.73 -14.01 19.78
CA PRO A 121 -18.15 -15.32 19.59
C PRO A 121 -18.86 -16.12 18.50
N ASP A 122 -18.19 -17.17 18.02
CA ASP A 122 -18.86 -18.26 17.33
C ASP A 122 -19.57 -19.16 18.34
N TRP A 123 -20.67 -19.80 17.93
CA TRP A 123 -21.36 -20.76 18.78
C TRP A 123 -20.46 -21.93 19.16
N SER A 124 -19.93 -22.64 18.16
CA SER A 124 -19.24 -23.92 18.31
C SER A 124 -17.83 -23.85 17.70
N SER A 125 -17.02 -24.86 17.97
CA SER A 125 -15.64 -24.95 17.48
C SER A 125 -15.53 -25.47 16.03
N SER A 126 -16.64 -25.74 15.33
CA SER A 126 -16.64 -26.41 14.03
C SER A 126 -15.94 -25.63 12.91
N GLU A 127 -15.83 -24.31 13.06
CA GLU A 127 -15.13 -23.41 12.11
C GLU A 127 -13.73 -23.01 12.64
N GLY A 128 -13.19 -23.73 13.62
CA GLY A 128 -11.83 -23.49 14.15
C GLY A 128 -11.77 -22.57 15.38
N ALA A 129 -12.90 -22.14 15.93
CA ALA A 129 -12.96 -21.26 17.11
C ALA A 129 -12.37 -21.88 18.40
N GLY A 130 -12.22 -23.21 18.46
CA GLY A 130 -11.60 -23.91 19.59
C GLY A 130 -12.22 -23.55 20.94
N GLN A 131 -11.38 -23.22 21.92
CA GLN A 131 -11.78 -22.86 23.28
C GLN A 131 -12.51 -21.51 23.39
N SER A 132 -12.49 -20.70 22.32
CA SER A 132 -13.14 -19.40 22.31
C SER A 132 -14.61 -19.42 21.89
N ALA A 133 -15.12 -20.60 21.50
CA ALA A 133 -16.51 -20.83 21.17
C ALA A 133 -17.40 -20.71 22.42
N LEU A 134 -18.59 -20.11 22.26
CA LEU A 134 -19.52 -19.88 23.37
C LEU A 134 -19.97 -21.20 24.02
N GLN A 135 -20.26 -22.22 23.22
CA GLN A 135 -20.64 -23.55 23.69
C GLN A 135 -19.53 -24.19 24.54
N PHE A 136 -18.26 -24.02 24.16
CA PHE A 136 -17.13 -24.54 24.93
C PHE A 136 -16.97 -23.78 26.25
N GLN A 137 -16.96 -22.44 26.22
CA GLN A 137 -16.83 -21.63 27.43
C GLN A 137 -17.91 -21.97 28.45
N ARG A 138 -19.14 -22.18 27.97
CA ARG A 138 -20.26 -22.61 28.80
C ARG A 138 -20.05 -24.00 29.40
N SER A 139 -19.53 -24.97 28.65
CA SER A 139 -19.32 -26.33 29.17
C SER A 139 -18.26 -26.43 30.27
N GLN A 140 -17.39 -25.41 30.39
CA GLN A 140 -16.39 -25.33 31.46
C GLN A 140 -16.94 -24.77 32.78
N LEU A 141 -18.12 -24.13 32.76
CA LEU A 141 -18.75 -23.62 33.97
C LEU A 141 -19.54 -24.73 34.67
N LYS A 142 -19.18 -25.01 35.92
CA LYS A 142 -19.80 -26.08 36.73
C LYS A 142 -21.04 -25.60 37.50
N ASN A 143 -21.06 -24.36 37.97
CA ASN A 143 -22.21 -23.72 38.60
C ASN A 143 -22.11 -22.18 38.55
N ILE A 144 -23.25 -21.51 38.75
CA ILE A 144 -23.39 -20.04 38.82
C ILE A 144 -24.02 -19.57 40.14
N ASP A 145 -24.14 -20.47 41.13
CA ASP A 145 -24.83 -20.24 42.40
C ASP A 145 -24.14 -19.21 43.31
N ASP A 146 -22.91 -18.83 42.99
CA ASP A 146 -22.11 -17.85 43.74
C ASP A 146 -22.32 -16.40 43.24
N ILE A 147 -23.21 -16.19 42.28
CA ILE A 147 -23.70 -14.86 41.90
C ILE A 147 -24.69 -14.38 42.97
N ASP A 148 -24.59 -13.11 43.36
CA ASP A 148 -25.48 -12.51 44.35
C ASP A 148 -26.97 -12.68 43.96
N LYS A 149 -27.77 -13.26 44.87
CA LYS A 149 -29.19 -13.57 44.64
C LYS A 149 -30.01 -12.34 44.26
N SER A 150 -29.69 -11.19 44.82
CA SER A 150 -30.42 -9.95 44.53
C SER A 150 -30.18 -9.45 43.10
N ILE A 151 -29.01 -9.75 42.52
CA ILE A 151 -28.71 -9.49 41.10
C ILE A 151 -29.50 -10.47 40.22
N VAL A 152 -29.55 -11.76 40.59
CA VAL A 152 -30.31 -12.79 39.85
C VAL A 152 -31.81 -12.43 39.78
N GLU A 153 -32.42 -12.05 40.90
CA GLU A 153 -33.82 -11.60 40.93
C GLU A 153 -34.07 -10.37 40.05
N THR A 154 -33.12 -9.44 40.01
CA THR A 154 -33.20 -8.23 39.18
C THR A 154 -33.19 -8.58 37.69
N ILE A 155 -32.28 -9.45 37.25
CA ILE A 155 -32.26 -9.95 35.87
C ILE A 155 -33.55 -10.68 35.54
N GLN A 156 -34.03 -11.55 36.44
CA GLN A 156 -35.25 -12.32 36.20
C GLN A 156 -36.47 -11.43 35.96
N ARG A 157 -36.58 -10.29 36.68
CA ARG A 157 -37.63 -9.28 36.45
C ARG A 157 -37.44 -8.49 35.15
N ALA A 158 -36.20 -8.36 34.69
CA ALA A 158 -35.84 -7.69 33.44
C ALA A 158 -35.95 -8.58 32.20
N LYS A 159 -36.62 -9.74 32.28
CA LYS A 159 -36.85 -10.63 31.14
C LYS A 159 -37.50 -9.86 29.99
N PRO A 160 -36.86 -9.79 28.81
CA PRO A 160 -37.44 -9.07 27.68
C PRO A 160 -38.64 -9.85 27.12
N ASN A 161 -39.56 -9.12 26.49
CA ASN A 161 -40.67 -9.70 25.74
C ASN A 161 -40.19 -10.40 24.44
N LEU A 162 -41.13 -10.82 23.60
CA LEU A 162 -40.83 -11.42 22.29
C LEU A 162 -39.93 -10.50 21.43
N PRO A 163 -39.18 -11.06 20.48
CA PRO A 163 -38.39 -10.28 19.54
C PRO A 163 -39.22 -9.18 18.85
N PRO A 164 -38.59 -8.07 18.44
CA PRO A 164 -39.27 -6.88 17.89
C PRO A 164 -40.04 -7.13 16.59
N TRP A 165 -39.74 -8.21 15.88
CA TRP A 165 -40.47 -8.70 14.72
C TRP A 165 -40.34 -10.22 14.60
N ARG A 166 -41.11 -10.81 13.67
CA ARG A 166 -41.01 -12.23 13.36
C ARG A 166 -39.77 -12.47 12.49
N PHE A 167 -38.80 -13.21 13.02
CA PHE A 167 -37.61 -13.55 12.27
C PHE A 167 -37.89 -14.52 11.11
N ALA A 168 -37.27 -14.27 9.96
CA ALA A 168 -37.27 -15.11 8.78
C ALA A 168 -36.01 -16.00 8.75
N GLU A 169 -35.90 -16.90 7.77
CA GLU A 169 -34.66 -17.68 7.53
C GLU A 169 -33.61 -16.84 6.79
N SER A 170 -33.20 -15.74 7.44
CA SER A 170 -32.44 -14.64 6.85
C SER A 170 -31.30 -14.19 7.79
N LEU A 171 -30.63 -13.11 7.43
CA LEU A 171 -29.61 -12.44 8.27
C LEU A 171 -30.20 -11.56 9.39
N ASP A 172 -31.51 -11.46 9.51
CA ASP A 172 -32.20 -10.61 10.49
C ASP A 172 -31.81 -10.89 11.94
N VAL A 173 -31.76 -12.16 12.37
CA VAL A 173 -31.37 -12.53 13.73
C VAL A 173 -29.93 -12.10 14.04
N SER A 174 -28.99 -12.40 13.13
CA SER A 174 -27.58 -12.08 13.36
C SER A 174 -27.31 -10.58 13.30
N LEU A 175 -27.97 -9.86 12.39
CA LEU A 175 -27.90 -8.39 12.36
C LEU A 175 -28.49 -7.80 13.65
N TRP A 176 -29.62 -8.29 14.13
CA TRP A 176 -30.26 -7.80 15.35
C TRP A 176 -29.42 -8.05 16.60
N ILE A 177 -28.86 -9.26 16.77
CA ILE A 177 -27.89 -9.55 17.84
C ILE A 177 -26.71 -8.59 17.76
N ARG A 178 -26.19 -8.30 16.57
CA ARG A 178 -25.06 -7.37 16.39
C ARG A 178 -25.44 -5.92 16.74
N MET A 179 -26.66 -5.49 16.46
CA MET A 179 -27.17 -4.16 16.83
C MET A 179 -27.43 -4.03 18.34
N LEU A 180 -27.91 -5.10 19.00
CA LEU A 180 -28.00 -5.18 20.46
C LEU A 180 -26.62 -5.16 21.11
N TYR A 181 -25.69 -5.95 20.58
CA TYR A 181 -24.30 -5.99 21.02
C TYR A 181 -23.64 -4.61 20.90
N SER A 182 -23.85 -3.91 19.78
CA SER A 182 -23.40 -2.53 19.59
C SER A 182 -23.93 -1.59 20.67
N SER A 183 -25.22 -1.71 20.99
CA SER A 183 -25.88 -0.90 22.02
C SER A 183 -25.29 -1.16 23.41
N LEU A 184 -24.99 -2.42 23.73
CA LEU A 184 -24.36 -2.82 24.99
C LEU A 184 -22.93 -2.29 25.11
N VAL A 185 -22.10 -2.55 24.10
CA VAL A 185 -20.68 -2.17 24.12
C VAL A 185 -20.51 -0.67 24.21
N ASP A 186 -21.33 0.10 23.49
CA ASP A 186 -21.28 1.55 23.58
C ASP A 186 -21.74 2.06 24.95
N ALA A 187 -22.80 1.48 25.52
CA ALA A 187 -23.28 1.83 26.85
C ALA A 187 -22.26 1.56 27.96
N ASP A 188 -21.66 0.37 27.98
CA ASP A 188 -20.61 -0.04 28.92
C ASP A 188 -19.41 0.93 28.85
N PHE A 189 -18.99 1.27 27.62
CA PHE A 189 -17.88 2.19 27.42
C PHE A 189 -18.22 3.61 27.87
N LEU A 190 -19.41 4.13 27.54
CA LEU A 190 -19.80 5.50 27.92
C LEU A 190 -19.93 5.67 29.43
N ASP A 191 -20.49 4.67 30.12
CA ASP A 191 -20.61 4.69 31.58
C ASP A 191 -19.23 4.57 32.26
N THR A 192 -18.37 3.67 31.76
CA THR A 192 -16.98 3.57 32.22
C THR A 192 -16.19 4.85 31.94
N GLU A 193 -16.35 5.46 30.77
CA GLU A 193 -15.68 6.71 30.38
C GLU A 193 -16.12 7.87 31.28
N PHE A 194 -17.43 7.98 31.58
CA PHE A 194 -17.96 9.02 32.47
C PHE A 194 -17.33 8.94 33.86
N TYR A 195 -17.20 7.72 34.42
CA TYR A 195 -16.53 7.49 35.69
C TYR A 195 -15.01 7.76 35.60
N MET A 196 -14.36 7.33 34.52
CA MET A 196 -12.90 7.44 34.35
C MET A 196 -12.42 8.84 33.97
N ASP A 197 -13.26 9.67 33.35
CA ASP A 197 -12.91 11.00 32.85
C ASP A 197 -14.17 11.79 32.47
N GLY A 198 -14.86 12.36 33.46
CA GLY A 198 -16.06 13.16 33.23
C GLY A 198 -15.87 14.37 32.30
N SER A 199 -14.62 14.84 32.10
CA SER A 199 -14.32 15.92 31.16
C SER A 199 -14.46 15.50 29.70
N LYS A 200 -14.08 14.26 29.34
CA LYS A 200 -14.28 13.71 27.99
C LYS A 200 -15.74 13.51 27.64
N ALA A 201 -16.55 13.11 28.61
CA ALA A 201 -17.99 12.98 28.41
C ALA A 201 -18.64 14.32 28.02
N ASN A 202 -18.15 15.44 28.58
CA ASN A 202 -18.63 16.79 28.25
C ASN A 202 -18.17 17.30 26.87
N ILE A 203 -17.14 16.69 26.27
CA ILE A 203 -16.68 17.01 24.91
C ILE A 203 -17.58 16.34 23.85
N ARG A 204 -18.27 15.25 24.20
CA ARG A 204 -19.22 14.57 23.31
C ARG A 204 -20.50 15.43 23.20
N GLY A 205 -20.88 15.79 21.97
CA GLY A 205 -22.08 16.59 21.69
C GLY A 205 -21.78 18.00 21.16
N ASP A 206 -22.75 18.91 21.26
CA ASP A 206 -22.74 20.25 20.66
C ASP A 206 -22.67 20.24 19.11
N TYR A 207 -23.41 19.30 18.51
CA TYR A 207 -23.62 19.28 17.06
C TYR A 207 -24.84 20.13 16.72
N CYS A 208 -24.78 20.80 15.57
CA CYS A 208 -25.96 21.44 15.00
C CYS A 208 -27.04 20.40 14.73
N THR A 209 -28.28 20.81 14.92
CA THR A 209 -29.43 20.04 14.46
C THR A 209 -29.43 19.94 12.94
N ILE A 210 -30.05 18.89 12.38
CA ILE A 210 -30.16 18.73 10.92
C ILE A 210 -30.86 19.94 10.27
N SER A 211 -31.78 20.60 10.99
CA SER A 211 -32.43 21.83 10.51
C SER A 211 -31.43 22.99 10.33
N GLU A 212 -30.53 23.20 11.29
CA GLU A 212 -29.47 24.22 11.18
C GLU A 212 -28.46 23.87 10.08
N LEU A 213 -28.14 22.59 9.91
CA LEU A 213 -27.29 22.12 8.81
C LEU A 213 -27.93 22.38 7.45
N ARG A 214 -29.23 22.14 7.30
CA ARG A 214 -30.00 22.50 6.10
C ARG A 214 -29.95 24.01 5.82
N GLU A 215 -30.03 24.86 6.84
CA GLU A 215 -29.91 26.31 6.66
C GLU A 215 -28.51 26.75 6.20
N ARG A 216 -27.45 26.12 6.73
CA ARG A 216 -26.08 26.32 6.25
C ARG A 216 -25.94 25.89 4.78
N PHE A 217 -26.45 24.69 4.46
CA PHE A 217 -26.50 24.16 3.10
C PHE A 217 -27.20 25.12 2.13
N ASN A 218 -28.42 25.58 2.47
CA ASN A 218 -29.19 26.49 1.61
C ASN A 218 -28.49 27.83 1.38
N ARG A 219 -27.81 28.39 2.40
CA ARG A 219 -26.98 29.60 2.23
C ARG A 219 -25.81 29.37 1.29
N TYR A 220 -25.12 28.24 1.43
CA TYR A 220 -24.03 27.88 0.53
C TYR A 220 -24.53 27.72 -0.92
N ILE A 221 -25.62 26.99 -1.13
CA ILE A 221 -26.21 26.77 -2.46
C ILE A 221 -26.62 28.08 -3.11
N LYS A 222 -27.28 28.98 -2.36
CA LYS A 222 -27.63 30.31 -2.88
C LYS A 222 -26.41 31.06 -3.40
N LYS A 223 -25.33 31.10 -2.63
CA LYS A 223 -24.07 31.73 -3.03
C LYS A 223 -23.42 31.02 -4.22
N LEU A 224 -23.47 29.69 -4.26
CA LEU A 224 -22.93 28.92 -5.38
C LEU A 224 -23.67 29.24 -6.69
N ASP A 225 -25.00 29.31 -6.63
CA ASP A 225 -25.84 29.63 -7.79
C ASP A 225 -25.63 31.10 -8.25
N GLU A 226 -25.36 32.05 -7.33
CA GLU A 226 -25.05 33.45 -7.66
C GLU A 226 -23.69 33.62 -8.38
N VAL A 227 -22.70 32.77 -8.10
CA VAL A 227 -21.33 32.88 -8.63
C VAL A 227 -21.10 31.99 -9.85
N SER A 228 -21.91 30.94 -10.02
CA SER A 228 -21.76 29.98 -11.12
C SER A 228 -22.19 30.58 -12.46
N ALA A 229 -21.46 30.26 -13.53
CA ALA A 229 -21.87 30.63 -14.87
C ALA A 229 -23.21 29.98 -15.24
N ASP A 230 -24.09 30.72 -15.92
CA ASP A 230 -25.39 30.20 -16.36
C ASP A 230 -25.23 29.35 -17.63
N THR A 231 -24.70 28.15 -17.44
CA THR A 231 -24.55 27.14 -18.49
C THR A 231 -25.72 26.15 -18.42
N LYS A 232 -26.01 25.49 -19.55
CA LYS A 232 -27.05 24.43 -19.58
C LYS A 232 -26.79 23.33 -18.55
N VAL A 233 -25.51 23.02 -18.29
CA VAL A 233 -25.09 22.03 -17.30
C VAL A 233 -25.47 22.47 -15.89
N ASN A 234 -25.23 23.74 -15.54
CA ASN A 234 -25.58 24.28 -14.23
C ASN A 234 -27.09 24.44 -14.04
N GLU A 235 -27.84 24.75 -15.10
CA GLU A 235 -29.32 24.68 -15.09
C GLU A 235 -29.82 23.26 -14.76
N ILE A 236 -29.28 22.23 -15.43
CA ILE A 236 -29.64 20.84 -15.17
C ILE A 236 -29.24 20.41 -13.75
N ARG A 237 -28.04 20.81 -13.26
CA ARG A 237 -27.60 20.54 -11.88
C ARG A 237 -28.56 21.14 -10.85
N ARG A 238 -29.11 22.35 -11.09
CA ARG A 238 -30.14 22.97 -10.25
C ARG A 238 -31.44 22.16 -10.28
N SER A 239 -31.91 21.76 -11.46
CA SER A 239 -33.13 20.95 -11.62
C SER A 239 -33.03 19.58 -10.93
N ILE A 240 -31.89 18.87 -11.05
CA ILE A 240 -31.64 17.61 -10.34
C ILE A 240 -31.74 17.82 -8.83
N ARG A 241 -31.12 18.88 -8.30
CA ARG A 241 -31.13 19.19 -6.87
C ARG A 241 -32.54 19.53 -6.37
N GLU A 242 -33.31 20.29 -7.13
CA GLU A 242 -34.72 20.59 -6.82
C GLU A 242 -35.57 19.30 -6.79
N LYS A 243 -35.37 18.40 -7.76
CA LYS A 243 -36.04 17.10 -7.78
C LYS A 243 -35.68 16.25 -6.57
N CYS A 244 -34.41 16.23 -6.16
CA CYS A 244 -33.98 15.58 -4.93
C CYS A 244 -34.70 16.15 -3.69
N VAL A 245 -34.80 17.47 -3.56
CA VAL A 245 -35.51 18.13 -2.45
C VAL A 245 -37.01 17.76 -2.46
N GLN A 246 -37.63 17.71 -3.64
CA GLN A 246 -39.04 17.30 -3.78
C GLN A 246 -39.25 15.84 -3.33
N MET A 247 -38.44 14.92 -3.84
CA MET A 247 -38.53 13.49 -3.55
C MET A 247 -38.15 13.14 -2.11
N ALA A 248 -37.43 14.02 -1.41
CA ALA A 248 -37.14 13.85 0.01
C ALA A 248 -38.42 13.80 0.88
N GLY A 249 -39.56 14.27 0.36
CA GLY A 249 -40.86 14.17 1.03
C GLY A 249 -41.50 12.77 1.03
N GLU A 250 -41.01 11.85 0.18
CA GLU A 250 -41.54 10.49 0.04
C GLU A 250 -41.32 9.63 1.30
N ALA A 251 -42.05 8.52 1.41
CA ALA A 251 -41.90 7.57 2.52
C ALA A 251 -40.48 7.00 2.58
N GLN A 252 -40.01 6.66 3.79
CA GLN A 252 -38.70 6.02 3.98
C GLN A 252 -38.59 4.73 3.17
N GLY A 253 -37.44 4.52 2.53
CA GLY A 253 -37.22 3.36 1.67
C GLY A 253 -35.85 3.38 0.98
N ILE A 254 -35.77 2.65 -0.13
CA ILE A 254 -34.58 2.62 -0.99
C ILE A 254 -34.85 3.51 -2.20
N PHE A 255 -33.98 4.48 -2.39
CA PHE A 255 -34.02 5.42 -3.49
C PHE A 255 -32.86 5.17 -4.44
N SER A 256 -33.12 5.34 -5.72
CA SER A 256 -32.13 5.34 -6.80
C SER A 256 -31.97 6.76 -7.29
N LEU A 257 -30.73 7.24 -7.39
CA LEU A 257 -30.38 8.54 -7.95
C LEU A 257 -29.59 8.30 -9.24
N SER A 258 -30.32 8.07 -10.33
CA SER A 258 -29.76 7.80 -11.65
C SER A 258 -29.35 9.11 -12.34
N VAL A 259 -28.13 9.56 -12.08
CA VAL A 259 -27.63 10.83 -12.61
C VAL A 259 -26.27 10.63 -13.29
N PRO A 260 -26.08 11.05 -14.55
CA PRO A 260 -24.82 10.86 -15.26
C PRO A 260 -23.65 11.59 -14.57
N THR A 261 -22.43 11.25 -14.99
CA THR A 261 -21.21 11.89 -14.49
C THR A 261 -21.23 13.40 -14.77
N GLY A 262 -20.83 14.19 -13.77
CA GLY A 262 -20.88 15.66 -13.86
C GLY A 262 -22.23 16.30 -13.52
N GLY A 263 -23.31 15.52 -13.30
CA GLY A 263 -24.65 16.03 -12.95
C GLY A 263 -24.85 16.53 -11.52
N GLY A 264 -23.79 16.73 -10.72
CA GLY A 264 -23.90 17.30 -9.38
C GLY A 264 -24.47 16.36 -8.30
N LYS A 265 -24.22 15.04 -8.41
CA LYS A 265 -24.69 14.00 -7.48
C LYS A 265 -24.39 14.28 -6.00
N THR A 266 -23.18 14.74 -5.69
CA THR A 266 -22.70 14.93 -4.32
C THR A 266 -23.56 15.93 -3.53
N LEU A 267 -23.78 17.14 -4.05
CA LEU A 267 -24.62 18.13 -3.38
C LEU A 267 -26.12 17.79 -3.46
N SER A 268 -26.56 17.14 -4.53
CA SER A 268 -27.97 16.78 -4.72
C SER A 268 -28.42 15.65 -3.79
N SER A 269 -27.57 14.64 -3.57
CA SER A 269 -27.83 13.56 -2.61
C SER A 269 -27.74 14.05 -1.15
N LEU A 270 -26.83 15.00 -0.84
CA LEU A 270 -26.82 15.67 0.47
C LEU A 270 -28.09 16.48 0.70
N ALA A 271 -28.58 17.22 -0.32
CA ALA A 271 -29.85 17.95 -0.23
C ALA A 271 -31.02 17.02 0.08
N PHE A 272 -31.13 15.90 -0.65
CA PHE A 272 -32.11 14.86 -0.35
C PHE A 272 -31.98 14.37 1.09
N GLY A 273 -30.75 14.03 1.53
CA GLY A 273 -30.51 13.50 2.87
C GLY A 273 -30.93 14.45 3.99
N LEU A 274 -30.61 15.75 3.86
CA LEU A 274 -30.99 16.76 4.85
C LEU A 274 -32.51 16.94 4.95
N GLU A 275 -33.19 17.08 3.82
CA GLU A 275 -34.64 17.28 3.78
C GLU A 275 -35.40 16.03 4.23
N HIS A 276 -34.94 14.84 3.81
CA HIS A 276 -35.58 13.57 4.15
C HIS A 276 -35.38 13.26 5.64
N ALA A 277 -34.21 13.55 6.19
CA ALA A 277 -33.94 13.39 7.62
C ALA A 277 -34.82 14.31 8.47
N ILE A 278 -35.05 15.57 8.05
CA ILE A 278 -35.98 16.47 8.75
C ILE A 278 -37.42 15.94 8.67
N LYS A 279 -37.87 15.55 7.48
CA LYS A 279 -39.22 15.06 7.23
C LYS A 279 -39.58 13.86 8.12
N HIS A 280 -38.65 12.91 8.25
CA HIS A 280 -38.86 11.65 8.98
C HIS A 280 -38.24 11.63 10.38
N ARG A 281 -37.72 12.78 10.84
CA ARG A 281 -37.05 12.93 12.16
C ARG A 281 -35.93 11.91 12.36
N LEU A 282 -35.08 11.76 11.35
CA LEU A 282 -33.90 10.90 11.39
C LEU A 282 -32.76 11.61 12.13
N ASP A 283 -31.83 10.80 12.64
CA ASP A 283 -30.79 11.28 13.55
C ASP A 283 -29.55 11.79 12.78
N ARG A 284 -29.27 11.27 11.58
CA ARG A 284 -28.05 11.60 10.82
C ARG A 284 -28.06 11.18 9.35
N ILE A 285 -27.03 11.63 8.63
CA ILE A 285 -26.69 11.25 7.26
C ILE A 285 -25.34 10.54 7.25
N ILE A 286 -25.27 9.37 6.61
CA ILE A 286 -24.04 8.59 6.43
C ILE A 286 -23.72 8.55 4.94
N TYR A 287 -22.67 9.22 4.52
CA TYR A 287 -22.20 9.27 3.14
C TYR A 287 -21.09 8.23 2.95
N VAL A 288 -21.34 7.23 2.11
CA VAL A 288 -20.48 6.06 1.88
C VAL A 288 -19.83 6.16 0.50
N ILE A 289 -18.50 6.24 0.47
CA ILE A 289 -17.69 6.47 -0.73
C ILE A 289 -16.89 5.21 -1.09
N PRO A 290 -16.74 4.84 -2.38
CA PRO A 290 -16.07 3.59 -2.77
C PRO A 290 -14.57 3.54 -2.45
N TYR A 291 -13.81 4.62 -2.67
CA TYR A 291 -12.35 4.62 -2.56
C TYR A 291 -11.82 5.61 -1.52
N THR A 292 -10.75 5.21 -0.84
CA THR A 292 -10.02 6.03 0.15
C THR A 292 -9.28 7.21 -0.47
N SER A 293 -9.05 7.23 -1.80
CA SER A 293 -8.31 8.33 -2.45
C SER A 293 -9.16 9.57 -2.73
N ILE A 294 -10.48 9.50 -2.49
CA ILE A 294 -11.46 10.54 -2.85
C ILE A 294 -12.16 11.09 -1.59
N ILE A 295 -12.11 10.34 -0.50
CA ILE A 295 -12.84 10.64 0.73
C ILE A 295 -12.48 12.03 1.29
N GLU A 296 -11.19 12.38 1.29
CA GLU A 296 -10.68 13.70 1.71
C GLU A 296 -11.37 14.83 0.91
N GLN A 297 -11.44 14.68 -0.43
CA GLN A 297 -12.04 15.69 -1.30
C GLN A 297 -13.55 15.87 -1.05
N ASN A 298 -14.30 14.78 -0.89
CA ASN A 298 -15.75 14.87 -0.63
C ASN A 298 -16.02 15.37 0.80
N ALA A 299 -15.23 14.95 1.78
CA ALA A 299 -15.32 15.43 3.14
C ALA A 299 -15.07 16.95 3.21
N ASP A 300 -14.06 17.46 2.49
CA ASP A 300 -13.78 18.89 2.42
C ASP A 300 -14.92 19.70 1.80
N VAL A 301 -15.60 19.16 0.78
CA VAL A 301 -16.82 19.78 0.23
C VAL A 301 -17.89 19.86 1.31
N PHE A 302 -18.13 18.81 2.08
CA PHE A 302 -19.14 18.85 3.14
C PHE A 302 -18.75 19.76 4.31
N ARG A 303 -17.48 19.78 4.69
CA ARG A 303 -16.93 20.71 5.68
C ARG A 303 -17.14 22.17 5.28
N LEU A 304 -16.85 22.50 4.02
CA LEU A 304 -17.09 23.83 3.46
C LEU A 304 -18.57 24.23 3.50
N VAL A 305 -19.48 23.27 3.30
CA VAL A 305 -20.92 23.51 3.20
C VAL A 305 -21.60 23.55 4.58
N LEU A 306 -21.19 22.68 5.51
CA LEU A 306 -21.89 22.42 6.77
C LEU A 306 -21.12 22.93 8.01
N GLY A 307 -19.81 23.12 7.90
CA GLY A 307 -18.89 23.45 8.99
C GLY A 307 -17.98 22.27 9.35
N ASP A 308 -16.71 22.57 9.62
CA ASP A 308 -15.65 21.59 9.94
C ASP A 308 -16.01 20.67 11.11
N ASP A 309 -16.67 21.21 12.13
CA ASP A 309 -16.99 20.52 13.37
C ASP A 309 -18.25 19.64 13.30
N GLN A 310 -18.93 19.61 12.14
CA GLN A 310 -20.19 18.88 11.93
C GLN A 310 -20.00 17.60 11.11
N VAL A 311 -18.86 17.45 10.43
CA VAL A 311 -18.58 16.35 9.50
C VAL A 311 -17.50 15.46 10.09
N VAL A 312 -17.85 14.21 10.37
CA VAL A 312 -16.87 13.21 10.82
C VAL A 312 -16.47 12.34 9.65
N GLU A 313 -15.20 12.44 9.28
CA GLU A 313 -14.58 11.54 8.32
C GLU A 313 -14.07 10.29 9.07
N HIS A 314 -14.41 9.10 8.60
CA HIS A 314 -13.97 7.84 9.20
C HIS A 314 -13.54 6.85 8.12
N HIS A 315 -12.22 6.71 7.97
CA HIS A 315 -11.60 5.60 7.23
C HIS A 315 -10.27 5.22 7.86
N SER A 316 -9.69 4.11 7.38
CA SER A 316 -8.43 3.56 7.87
C SER A 316 -7.21 4.47 7.67
N SER A 317 -7.36 5.66 7.07
CA SER A 317 -6.24 6.55 6.72
C SER A 317 -6.14 7.88 7.48
N LEU A 318 -7.04 8.18 8.41
CA LEU A 318 -7.07 9.50 9.06
C LEU A 318 -6.09 9.63 10.23
N ASP A 319 -5.45 10.81 10.28
CA ASP A 319 -4.59 11.28 11.35
C ASP A 319 -5.41 11.84 12.53
N GLU A 320 -5.44 11.11 13.65
CA GLU A 320 -6.16 11.56 14.86
C GLU A 320 -5.55 12.80 15.51
N ASP A 321 -4.30 13.16 15.21
CA ASP A 321 -3.64 14.31 15.81
C ASP A 321 -3.96 15.63 15.09
N GLU A 322 -4.45 15.56 13.84
CA GLU A 322 -5.01 16.71 13.12
C GLU A 322 -6.52 16.88 13.40
N SER A 323 -7.19 15.82 13.87
CA SER A 323 -8.60 15.85 14.22
C SER A 323 -8.83 16.39 15.64
N THR A 324 -9.92 17.15 15.83
CA THR A 324 -10.31 17.62 17.17
C THR A 324 -10.64 16.43 18.10
N PRO A 325 -10.43 16.53 19.42
CA PRO A 325 -10.84 15.49 20.37
C PRO A 325 -12.30 15.03 20.19
N LYS A 326 -13.20 15.97 19.87
CA LYS A 326 -14.61 15.71 19.51
C LYS A 326 -14.75 14.79 18.29
N SER A 327 -14.04 15.07 17.19
CA SER A 327 -14.06 14.23 15.98
C SER A 327 -13.57 12.79 16.23
N ARG A 328 -12.61 12.59 17.14
CA ARG A 328 -12.09 11.26 17.49
C ARG A 328 -13.14 10.44 18.23
N LEU A 329 -13.71 11.02 19.28
CA LEU A 329 -14.75 10.39 20.08
C LEU A 329 -15.96 10.03 19.21
N ALA A 330 -16.31 10.92 18.27
CA ALA A 330 -17.38 10.73 17.32
C ALA A 330 -17.11 9.64 16.26
N SER A 331 -15.85 9.40 15.91
CA SER A 331 -15.49 8.29 15.02
C SER A 331 -15.68 6.92 15.69
N GLU A 332 -15.58 6.84 17.01
CA GLU A 332 -15.74 5.58 17.75
C GLU A 332 -17.18 5.08 17.75
N ASN A 333 -18.15 5.98 17.88
CA ASN A 333 -19.58 5.68 18.04
C ASN A 333 -20.46 6.23 16.89
N TRP A 334 -19.90 7.01 15.95
CA TRP A 334 -20.60 7.69 14.85
C TRP A 334 -21.66 8.71 15.30
N ASP A 335 -21.49 9.39 16.44
CA ASP A 335 -22.50 10.30 17.03
C ASP A 335 -22.77 11.62 16.30
N ALA A 336 -21.93 12.01 15.33
CA ALA A 336 -22.12 13.23 14.54
C ALA A 336 -23.31 13.16 13.54
N PRO A 337 -23.92 14.31 13.18
CA PRO A 337 -25.06 14.37 12.27
C PRO A 337 -24.71 14.04 10.82
N VAL A 338 -23.44 14.21 10.41
CA VAL A 338 -22.94 13.82 9.09
C VAL A 338 -21.67 13.00 9.22
N ILE A 339 -21.74 11.75 8.79
CA ILE A 339 -20.62 10.81 8.76
C ILE A 339 -20.20 10.59 7.32
N VAL A 340 -18.90 10.70 7.02
CA VAL A 340 -18.31 10.36 5.72
C VAL A 340 -17.40 9.16 5.93
N THR A 341 -17.70 8.04 5.26
CA THR A 341 -16.98 6.79 5.44
C THR A 341 -16.77 6.10 4.09
N THR A 342 -15.93 5.06 4.04
CA THR A 342 -15.78 4.23 2.84
C THR A 342 -16.76 3.05 2.81
N SER A 343 -17.03 2.50 1.63
CA SER A 343 -17.81 1.26 1.46
C SER A 343 -17.20 0.09 2.23
N VAL A 344 -15.86 -0.01 2.21
CA VAL A 344 -15.12 -1.00 3.01
C VAL A 344 -15.42 -0.82 4.50
N GLN A 345 -15.23 0.38 5.02
CA GLN A 345 -15.46 0.66 6.44
C GLN A 345 -16.92 0.46 6.84
N PHE A 346 -17.88 0.87 6.00
CA PHE A 346 -19.31 0.73 6.27
C PHE A 346 -19.73 -0.74 6.32
N PHE A 347 -19.49 -1.50 5.25
CA PHE A 347 -19.94 -2.89 5.17
C PHE A 347 -19.14 -3.81 6.11
N GLU A 348 -17.81 -3.70 6.19
CA GLU A 348 -17.06 -4.54 7.14
C GLU A 348 -17.44 -4.27 8.60
N SER A 349 -17.91 -3.06 8.94
CA SER A 349 -18.45 -2.80 10.28
C SER A 349 -19.74 -3.57 10.50
N LEU A 350 -20.67 -3.61 9.53
CA LEU A 350 -21.94 -4.34 9.61
C LEU A 350 -21.76 -5.86 9.78
N PHE A 351 -20.61 -6.41 9.37
CA PHE A 351 -20.26 -7.82 9.53
C PHE A 351 -19.20 -8.09 10.61
N ALA A 352 -18.77 -7.06 11.35
CA ALA A 352 -17.73 -7.19 12.36
C ALA A 352 -18.18 -8.03 13.58
N ALA A 353 -17.17 -8.50 14.32
CA ALA A 353 -17.35 -9.16 15.62
C ALA A 353 -16.69 -8.40 16.77
N LYS A 354 -15.60 -7.66 16.53
CA LYS A 354 -14.83 -6.97 17.59
C LYS A 354 -15.58 -5.78 18.17
N SER A 355 -15.56 -5.62 19.51
CA SER A 355 -16.24 -4.54 20.24
C SER A 355 -15.97 -3.16 19.63
N SER A 356 -14.71 -2.82 19.37
CA SER A 356 -14.30 -1.52 18.83
C SER A 356 -14.86 -1.20 17.43
N ARG A 357 -15.15 -2.22 16.61
CA ARG A 357 -15.73 -2.05 15.27
C ARG A 357 -17.26 -1.99 15.36
N CYS A 358 -17.86 -2.78 16.25
CA CYS A 358 -19.30 -2.87 16.43
C CYS A 358 -19.91 -1.70 17.20
N ARG A 359 -19.14 -0.98 18.04
CA ARG A 359 -19.64 0.10 18.91
C ARG A 359 -20.54 1.13 18.22
N LYS A 360 -20.26 1.46 16.95
CA LYS A 360 -20.99 2.44 16.14
C LYS A 360 -22.28 1.94 15.45
N LEU A 361 -22.52 0.64 15.38
CA LEU A 361 -23.54 0.08 14.48
C LEU A 361 -24.97 0.50 14.82
N HIS A 362 -25.32 0.54 16.10
CA HIS A 362 -26.65 0.97 16.55
C HIS A 362 -27.01 2.40 16.09
N ASN A 363 -26.00 3.23 15.83
CA ASN A 363 -26.15 4.59 15.32
C ASN A 363 -26.39 4.67 13.80
N ILE A 364 -26.34 3.55 13.07
CA ILE A 364 -26.84 3.47 11.69
C ILE A 364 -28.38 3.51 11.68
N ALA A 365 -29.05 3.02 12.73
CA ALA A 365 -30.50 3.10 12.82
C ALA A 365 -30.98 4.57 12.76
N ARG A 366 -32.12 4.81 12.11
CA ARG A 366 -32.70 6.16 11.92
C ARG A 366 -31.75 7.10 11.17
N SER A 367 -31.14 6.65 10.08
CA SER A 367 -30.25 7.48 9.24
C SER A 367 -30.63 7.46 7.77
N VAL A 368 -30.19 8.48 7.04
CA VAL A 368 -30.10 8.42 5.58
C VAL A 368 -28.72 7.93 5.20
N VAL A 369 -28.61 6.82 4.48
CA VAL A 369 -27.35 6.29 3.98
C VAL A 369 -27.24 6.57 2.48
N VAL A 370 -26.32 7.43 2.09
CA VAL A 370 -26.01 7.69 0.68
C VAL A 370 -24.86 6.77 0.26
N LEU A 371 -25.13 5.83 -0.66
CA LEU A 371 -24.11 4.99 -1.24
C LEU A 371 -23.70 5.57 -2.59
N ASP A 372 -22.56 6.25 -2.61
CA ASP A 372 -22.02 6.87 -3.82
C ASP A 372 -21.29 5.84 -4.68
N GLU A 373 -21.44 5.97 -6.00
CA GLU A 373 -21.00 4.99 -6.99
C GLU A 373 -21.41 3.55 -6.61
N ALA A 374 -22.71 3.36 -6.33
CA ALA A 374 -23.29 2.11 -5.83
C ALA A 374 -22.94 0.86 -6.67
N GLN A 375 -22.59 1.02 -7.95
CA GLN A 375 -22.13 -0.06 -8.81
C GLN A 375 -20.81 -0.72 -8.39
N LEU A 376 -20.01 -0.04 -7.55
CA LEU A 376 -18.72 -0.53 -7.05
C LEU A 376 -18.84 -1.45 -5.82
N VAL A 377 -20.06 -1.79 -5.39
CA VAL A 377 -20.27 -2.82 -4.36
C VAL A 377 -19.65 -4.14 -4.84
N PRO A 378 -18.83 -4.81 -4.02
CA PRO A 378 -18.09 -6.00 -4.42
C PRO A 378 -19.01 -7.17 -4.73
N VAL A 379 -18.91 -7.70 -5.96
CA VAL A 379 -19.73 -8.82 -6.45
C VAL A 379 -19.61 -10.07 -5.57
N ASP A 380 -18.41 -10.33 -5.05
CA ASP A 380 -18.09 -11.49 -4.22
C ASP A 380 -18.84 -11.53 -2.86
N PHE A 381 -19.40 -10.40 -2.43
CA PHE A 381 -20.17 -10.23 -1.19
C PHE A 381 -21.56 -9.62 -1.45
N LEU A 382 -22.01 -9.59 -2.70
CA LEU A 382 -23.21 -8.84 -3.09
C LEU A 382 -24.47 -9.34 -2.36
N SER A 383 -24.66 -10.66 -2.26
CA SER A 383 -25.85 -11.25 -1.62
C SER A 383 -26.01 -10.83 -0.14
N PRO A 384 -25.02 -11.05 0.75
CA PRO A 384 -25.16 -10.64 2.15
C PRO A 384 -25.28 -9.12 2.31
N ILE A 385 -24.64 -8.32 1.43
CA ILE A 385 -24.76 -6.86 1.44
C ILE A 385 -26.18 -6.41 1.12
N LEU A 386 -26.78 -6.88 0.02
CA LEU A 386 -28.13 -6.48 -0.39
C LEU A 386 -29.18 -6.92 0.66
N GLU A 387 -29.04 -8.12 1.20
CA GLU A 387 -29.93 -8.61 2.27
C GLU A 387 -29.82 -7.73 3.53
N THR A 388 -28.60 -7.36 3.96
CA THR A 388 -28.40 -6.47 5.11
C THR A 388 -28.93 -5.07 4.86
N MET A 389 -28.76 -4.52 3.65
CA MET A 389 -29.34 -3.22 3.27
C MET A 389 -30.88 -3.26 3.34
N GLN A 390 -31.51 -4.32 2.84
CA GLN A 390 -32.95 -4.49 2.93
C GLN A 390 -33.43 -4.55 4.39
N LEU A 391 -32.73 -5.31 5.24
CA LEU A 391 -33.06 -5.42 6.66
C LEU A 391 -32.94 -4.09 7.41
N LEU A 392 -31.93 -3.27 7.08
CA LEU A 392 -31.77 -1.92 7.65
C LEU A 392 -32.97 -1.01 7.34
N VAL A 393 -33.53 -1.11 6.13
CA VAL A 393 -34.74 -0.38 5.75
C VAL A 393 -35.96 -0.93 6.49
N ASP A 394 -36.15 -2.26 6.46
CA ASP A 394 -37.35 -2.92 6.97
C ASP A 394 -37.50 -2.80 8.50
N HIS A 395 -36.39 -2.75 9.24
CA HIS A 395 -36.41 -2.89 10.70
C HIS A 395 -35.69 -1.78 11.48
N TYR A 396 -34.83 -0.98 10.84
CA TYR A 396 -33.97 0.00 11.52
C TYR A 396 -34.22 1.46 11.09
N GLN A 397 -35.31 1.72 10.36
CA GLN A 397 -35.69 3.07 9.91
C GLN A 397 -34.58 3.77 9.09
N VAL A 398 -33.84 2.99 8.30
CA VAL A 398 -32.82 3.52 7.39
C VAL A 398 -33.46 3.85 6.05
N SER A 399 -33.00 4.91 5.41
CA SER A 399 -33.32 5.20 4.02
C SER A 399 -32.05 5.24 3.19
N PHE A 400 -32.00 4.45 2.12
CA PHE A 400 -30.82 4.38 1.26
C PHE A 400 -31.00 5.27 0.03
N VAL A 401 -29.93 5.94 -0.39
CA VAL A 401 -29.84 6.62 -1.69
C VAL A 401 -28.69 5.97 -2.47
N LEU A 402 -29.02 5.21 -3.51
CA LEU A 402 -28.06 4.61 -4.43
C LEU A 402 -27.69 5.64 -5.49
N SER A 403 -26.58 6.34 -5.28
CA SER A 403 -26.10 7.42 -6.17
C SER A 403 -25.14 6.85 -7.21
N THR A 404 -25.50 6.93 -8.50
CA THR A 404 -24.65 6.37 -9.58
C THR A 404 -25.00 6.93 -10.96
N ALA A 405 -24.01 6.92 -11.86
CA ALA A 405 -24.21 7.15 -13.30
C ALA A 405 -24.51 5.86 -14.10
N THR A 406 -24.32 4.70 -13.49
CA THR A 406 -24.35 3.40 -14.18
C THR A 406 -25.09 2.42 -13.28
N GLN A 407 -26.41 2.49 -13.31
CA GLN A 407 -27.26 1.84 -12.31
C GLN A 407 -27.02 0.32 -12.25
N PRO A 408 -26.58 -0.22 -11.09
CA PRO A 408 -26.44 -1.65 -10.94
C PRO A 408 -27.80 -2.34 -10.84
N ALA A 409 -27.85 -3.58 -11.32
CA ALA A 409 -29.03 -4.42 -11.25
C ALA A 409 -29.19 -5.01 -9.84
N PHE A 410 -29.48 -4.16 -8.85
CA PHE A 410 -29.70 -4.58 -7.46
C PHE A 410 -31.15 -4.95 -7.16
N LYS A 411 -32.11 -4.54 -8.00
CA LYS A 411 -33.53 -4.86 -7.79
C LYS A 411 -33.78 -6.36 -7.86
N GLU A 412 -34.72 -6.84 -7.06
CA GLU A 412 -35.21 -8.21 -7.18
C GLU A 412 -35.74 -8.48 -8.59
N ARG A 413 -35.41 -9.65 -9.14
CA ARG A 413 -35.81 -10.04 -10.50
C ARG A 413 -35.76 -11.56 -10.66
N ILE A 414 -36.34 -12.05 -11.76
CA ILE A 414 -36.25 -13.46 -12.16
C ILE A 414 -35.24 -13.57 -13.31
N VAL A 415 -34.27 -14.47 -13.19
CA VAL A 415 -33.27 -14.77 -14.21
C VAL A 415 -33.32 -16.27 -14.49
N ASP A 416 -33.67 -16.66 -15.72
CA ASP A 416 -33.82 -18.07 -16.14
C ASP A 416 -34.66 -18.93 -15.17
N GLY A 417 -35.77 -18.37 -14.68
CA GLY A 417 -36.68 -19.03 -13.74
C GLY A 417 -36.18 -19.10 -12.29
N LYS A 418 -34.99 -18.56 -11.99
CA LYS A 418 -34.45 -18.45 -10.63
C LYS A 418 -34.61 -17.02 -10.09
N PRO A 419 -35.00 -16.85 -8.82
CA PRO A 419 -35.08 -15.53 -8.21
C PRO A 419 -33.68 -14.99 -7.90
N PHE A 420 -33.38 -13.78 -8.37
CA PHE A 420 -32.31 -12.94 -7.85
C PHE A 420 -32.86 -12.21 -6.63
N VAL A 421 -32.37 -12.59 -5.44
CA VAL A 421 -32.73 -11.96 -4.17
C VAL A 421 -32.03 -10.61 -4.09
N GLY A 422 -32.76 -9.55 -4.46
CA GLY A 422 -32.26 -8.18 -4.51
C GLY A 422 -33.03 -7.24 -3.57
N LEU A 423 -32.86 -5.94 -3.81
CA LEU A 423 -33.55 -4.87 -3.11
C LEU A 423 -35.00 -4.74 -3.61
N LYS A 424 -35.92 -4.53 -2.68
CA LYS A 424 -37.35 -4.37 -2.93
C LYS A 424 -37.75 -2.90 -2.91
N HIS A 425 -38.83 -2.57 -3.62
CA HIS A 425 -39.45 -1.25 -3.59
C HIS A 425 -38.49 -0.07 -3.85
N VAL A 426 -37.54 -0.24 -4.77
CA VAL A 426 -36.58 0.82 -5.13
C VAL A 426 -37.29 1.92 -5.93
N THR A 427 -37.30 3.13 -5.39
CA THR A 427 -37.95 4.31 -5.98
C THR A 427 -36.92 5.19 -6.70
N GLU A 428 -37.12 5.49 -7.98
CA GLU A 428 -36.22 6.40 -8.73
C GLU A 428 -36.55 7.87 -8.43
N ILE A 429 -35.53 8.66 -8.07
CA ILE A 429 -35.69 10.08 -7.71
C ILE A 429 -35.91 10.92 -8.97
N MET A 430 -35.23 10.59 -10.07
CA MET A 430 -35.26 11.42 -11.28
C MET A 430 -36.54 11.31 -12.11
N GLY A 431 -37.52 10.54 -11.66
CA GLY A 431 -38.82 10.39 -12.33
C GLY A 431 -38.98 9.02 -12.95
N ASP A 432 -39.78 8.95 -14.01
CA ASP A 432 -39.96 7.70 -14.74
C ASP A 432 -38.78 7.41 -15.69
N LYS A 433 -38.86 6.29 -16.41
CA LYS A 433 -37.79 5.88 -17.32
C LYS A 433 -37.53 6.91 -18.42
N ALA A 434 -38.57 7.58 -18.94
CA ALA A 434 -38.43 8.58 -19.98
C ALA A 434 -37.76 9.85 -19.47
N ASP A 435 -38.09 10.28 -18.24
CA ASP A 435 -37.43 11.40 -17.58
C ASP A 435 -35.93 11.15 -17.40
N VAL A 436 -35.56 9.95 -16.94
CA VAL A 436 -34.16 9.55 -16.78
C VAL A 436 -33.45 9.51 -18.13
N ASP A 437 -34.04 8.89 -19.15
CA ASP A 437 -33.44 8.82 -20.48
C ASP A 437 -33.22 10.22 -21.10
N LEU A 438 -34.17 11.14 -20.91
CA LEU A 438 -34.04 12.54 -21.33
C LEU A 438 -32.92 13.24 -20.56
N LEU A 439 -32.82 13.03 -19.25
CA LEU A 439 -31.76 13.59 -18.42
C LEU A 439 -30.37 13.13 -18.91
N TYR A 440 -30.19 11.83 -19.16
CA TYR A 440 -28.93 11.30 -19.68
C TYR A 440 -28.60 11.93 -21.04
N LYS A 441 -29.55 11.97 -21.97
CA LYS A 441 -29.36 12.60 -23.30
C LYS A 441 -28.98 14.07 -23.19
N SER A 442 -29.58 14.82 -22.25
CA SER A 442 -29.33 16.25 -22.07
C SER A 442 -27.92 16.59 -21.54
N LEU A 443 -27.24 15.62 -20.92
CA LEU A 443 -25.90 15.78 -20.34
C LEU A 443 -24.78 15.12 -21.18
N ILE A 444 -25.13 14.41 -22.27
CA ILE A 444 -24.17 13.92 -23.25
C ILE A 444 -23.55 15.13 -23.96
N ARG A 445 -22.22 15.24 -23.87
CA ARG A 445 -21.43 16.34 -24.41
C ARG A 445 -20.23 15.83 -25.19
N TYR A 446 -20.26 14.56 -25.56
CA TYR A 446 -19.21 13.85 -26.25
C TYR A 446 -19.79 12.85 -27.23
N ARG A 447 -18.99 12.50 -28.24
CA ARG A 447 -19.27 11.39 -29.14
C ARG A 447 -18.40 10.19 -28.82
N VAL A 448 -19.02 9.01 -28.71
CA VAL A 448 -18.31 7.74 -28.55
C VAL A 448 -17.96 7.18 -29.92
N GLN A 449 -16.68 6.90 -30.13
CA GLN A 449 -16.15 6.20 -31.28
C GLN A 449 -15.73 4.79 -30.86
N LEU A 450 -16.44 3.79 -31.37
CA LEU A 450 -16.12 2.38 -31.19
C LEU A 450 -15.11 1.91 -32.26
N PRO A 451 -14.31 0.88 -31.97
CA PRO A 451 -13.44 0.30 -32.99
C PRO A 451 -14.28 -0.44 -34.05
N PRO A 452 -13.82 -0.53 -35.32
CA PRO A 452 -14.55 -1.23 -36.37
C PRO A 452 -14.81 -2.71 -36.06
N ASP A 453 -13.89 -3.34 -35.33
CA ASP A 453 -14.01 -4.69 -34.82
C ASP A 453 -13.56 -4.75 -33.35
N LEU A 454 -14.45 -5.24 -32.47
CA LEU A 454 -14.19 -5.42 -31.04
C LEU A 454 -13.29 -6.62 -30.73
N ARG A 455 -12.94 -7.43 -31.73
CA ARG A 455 -12.08 -8.61 -31.59
C ARG A 455 -10.64 -8.35 -32.03
N THR A 456 -10.42 -7.32 -32.85
CA THR A 456 -9.10 -6.99 -33.38
C THR A 456 -8.37 -6.01 -32.45
N PRO A 457 -7.27 -6.42 -31.80
CA PRO A 457 -6.49 -5.53 -30.95
C PRO A 457 -5.68 -4.52 -31.77
N SER A 458 -5.67 -3.27 -31.33
CA SER A 458 -4.73 -2.23 -31.82
C SER A 458 -3.36 -2.39 -31.17
N SER A 459 -2.27 -2.03 -31.84
CA SER A 459 -0.93 -2.03 -31.23
C SER A 459 -0.73 -0.84 -30.28
N TRP A 460 0.25 -0.91 -29.37
CA TRP A 460 0.52 0.24 -28.50
C TRP A 460 1.14 1.41 -29.26
N GLU A 461 1.88 1.11 -30.32
CA GLU A 461 2.51 2.06 -31.23
C GLU A 461 1.45 2.86 -32.01
N GLU A 462 0.41 2.20 -32.54
CA GLU A 462 -0.74 2.85 -33.18
C GLU A 462 -1.44 3.81 -32.22
N ILE A 463 -1.79 3.32 -31.01
CA ILE A 463 -2.48 4.13 -30.01
C ILE A 463 -1.61 5.31 -29.56
N ALA A 464 -0.31 5.10 -29.35
CA ALA A 464 0.60 6.18 -28.97
C ALA A 464 0.66 7.27 -30.06
N GLU A 465 0.69 6.89 -31.33
CA GLU A 465 0.74 7.84 -32.44
C GLU A 465 -0.55 8.67 -32.53
N GLU A 466 -1.72 8.05 -32.35
CA GLU A 466 -2.98 8.79 -32.27
C GLU A 466 -2.99 9.79 -31.09
N LEU A 467 -2.54 9.36 -29.91
CA LEU A 467 -2.53 10.18 -28.70
C LEU A 467 -1.58 11.38 -28.82
N LYS A 468 -0.45 11.25 -29.52
CA LYS A 468 0.49 12.37 -29.77
C LYS A 468 -0.15 13.49 -30.57
N GLY A 469 -1.11 13.17 -31.45
CA GLY A 469 -1.84 14.12 -32.27
C GLY A 469 -2.74 15.08 -31.50
N TYR A 470 -2.96 14.86 -30.20
CA TYR A 470 -3.75 15.76 -29.34
C TYR A 470 -2.87 16.53 -28.35
N ASP A 471 -3.19 17.80 -28.13
CA ASP A 471 -2.55 18.62 -27.10
C ASP A 471 -3.00 18.21 -25.70
N GLN A 472 -4.29 17.94 -25.52
CA GLN A 472 -4.89 17.54 -24.24
C GLN A 472 -5.63 16.22 -24.40
N VAL A 473 -5.14 15.15 -23.80
CA VAL A 473 -5.76 13.83 -23.90
C VAL A 473 -5.53 12.98 -22.65
N LEU A 474 -6.58 12.26 -22.25
CA LEU A 474 -6.54 11.25 -21.20
C LEU A 474 -6.71 9.86 -21.83
N CYS A 475 -5.77 8.95 -21.61
CA CYS A 475 -5.91 7.55 -22.00
C CYS A 475 -5.95 6.66 -20.76
N VAL A 476 -7.01 5.86 -20.65
CA VAL A 476 -7.24 4.95 -19.52
C VAL A 476 -7.12 3.50 -19.98
N VAL A 477 -6.29 2.73 -19.27
CA VAL A 477 -6.05 1.30 -19.53
C VAL A 477 -6.32 0.44 -18.30
N SER A 478 -6.56 -0.85 -18.52
CA SER A 478 -7.09 -1.74 -17.47
C SER A 478 -6.05 -2.28 -16.49
N ASP A 479 -4.75 -2.13 -16.75
CA ASP A 479 -3.69 -2.66 -15.88
C ASP A 479 -2.41 -1.81 -15.88
N ARG A 480 -1.64 -1.97 -14.80
CA ARG A 480 -0.40 -1.21 -14.52
C ARG A 480 0.69 -1.43 -15.58
N LYS A 481 0.77 -2.63 -16.17
CA LYS A 481 1.80 -2.96 -17.16
C LYS A 481 1.48 -2.29 -18.50
N SER A 482 0.22 -2.27 -18.89
CA SER A 482 -0.26 -1.58 -20.10
C SER A 482 -0.06 -0.08 -19.99
N CYS A 483 -0.37 0.48 -18.81
CA CYS A 483 -0.18 1.91 -18.52
C CYS A 483 1.28 2.33 -18.72
N ARG A 484 2.22 1.54 -18.17
CA ARG A 484 3.66 1.82 -18.29
C ARG A 484 4.20 1.62 -19.71
N GLU A 485 3.73 0.59 -20.42
CA GLU A 485 4.15 0.34 -21.80
C GLU A 485 3.72 1.46 -22.74
N LEU A 486 2.46 1.88 -22.66
CA LEU A 486 1.95 2.98 -23.47
C LEU A 486 2.62 4.31 -23.08
N HIS A 487 2.77 4.60 -21.78
CA HIS A 487 3.47 5.80 -21.30
C HIS A 487 4.92 5.87 -21.83
N GLY A 488 5.63 4.74 -21.89
CA GLY A 488 7.00 4.68 -22.42
C GLY A 488 7.13 4.98 -23.92
N LEU A 489 6.03 4.96 -24.69
CA LEU A 489 5.99 5.33 -26.11
C LEU A 489 5.58 6.81 -26.33
N MET A 490 5.18 7.50 -25.26
CA MET A 490 4.72 8.89 -25.30
C MET A 490 5.89 9.87 -25.16
N PRO A 491 5.75 11.11 -25.68
CA PRO A 491 6.78 12.14 -25.56
C PRO A 491 7.00 12.58 -24.11
N GLU A 492 8.18 13.16 -23.85
CA GLU A 492 8.53 13.76 -22.56
C GLU A 492 7.46 14.78 -22.10
N GLY A 493 7.21 14.81 -20.79
CA GLY A 493 6.15 15.63 -20.20
C GLY A 493 4.76 14.98 -20.17
N THR A 494 4.60 13.76 -20.71
CA THR A 494 3.39 12.95 -20.54
C THR A 494 3.29 12.44 -19.10
N PHE A 495 2.13 12.63 -18.46
CA PHE A 495 1.89 12.15 -17.09
C PHE A 495 1.51 10.67 -17.05
N HIS A 496 1.96 10.00 -16.00
CA HIS A 496 1.57 8.64 -15.65
C HIS A 496 0.78 8.65 -14.35
N LEU A 497 -0.34 7.93 -14.29
CA LEU A 497 -1.13 7.75 -13.07
C LEU A 497 -1.41 6.27 -12.80
N SER A 498 -0.87 5.73 -11.71
CA SER A 498 -1.21 4.38 -11.27
C SER A 498 -1.04 4.18 -9.76
N ALA A 499 -1.58 3.08 -9.26
CA ALA A 499 -1.44 2.69 -7.85
C ALA A 499 0.00 2.32 -7.40
N LEU A 500 1.00 2.37 -8.31
CA LEU A 500 2.41 2.22 -7.94
C LEU A 500 3.06 3.54 -7.47
N MET A 501 2.37 4.66 -7.66
CA MET A 501 2.72 5.92 -7.02
C MET A 501 2.10 5.95 -5.62
N CYS A 502 2.81 6.43 -4.60
CA CYS A 502 2.24 6.61 -3.27
C CYS A 502 1.17 7.71 -3.26
N GLY A 503 0.35 7.75 -2.20
CA GLY A 503 -0.76 8.70 -2.07
C GLY A 503 -0.36 10.16 -2.25
N GLN A 504 0.77 10.57 -1.64
CA GLN A 504 1.29 11.92 -1.76
C GLN A 504 1.67 12.25 -3.21
N HIS A 505 2.47 11.39 -3.85
CA HIS A 505 2.90 11.57 -5.24
C HIS A 505 1.70 11.72 -6.19
N ARG A 506 0.69 10.85 -6.07
CA ARG A 506 -0.52 10.94 -6.91
C ARG A 506 -1.25 12.26 -6.75
N SER A 507 -1.35 12.76 -5.52
CA SER A 507 -2.06 14.02 -5.21
C SER A 507 -1.37 15.20 -5.88
N GLU A 508 -0.04 15.27 -5.80
CA GLU A 508 0.78 16.30 -6.46
C GLU A 508 0.65 16.22 -8.00
N THR A 509 0.69 15.01 -8.57
CA THR A 509 0.54 14.81 -10.01
C THR A 509 -0.85 15.24 -10.50
N ILE A 510 -1.92 14.89 -9.79
CA ILE A 510 -3.29 15.29 -10.15
C ILE A 510 -3.43 16.82 -10.07
N ALA A 511 -2.84 17.47 -9.05
CA ALA A 511 -2.85 18.93 -8.94
C ALA A 511 -2.14 19.59 -10.13
N ALA A 512 -0.98 19.06 -10.55
CA ALA A 512 -0.26 19.54 -11.73
C ALA A 512 -1.08 19.39 -13.02
N ILE A 513 -1.74 18.25 -13.22
CA ILE A 513 -2.63 18.01 -14.37
C ILE A 513 -3.78 19.03 -14.38
N LYS A 514 -4.47 19.22 -13.24
CA LYS A 514 -5.56 20.19 -13.10
C LYS A 514 -5.11 21.61 -13.47
N GLN A 515 -3.93 22.02 -13.02
CA GLN A 515 -3.39 23.35 -13.32
C GLN A 515 -3.11 23.53 -14.81
N LYS A 516 -2.50 22.54 -15.47
CA LYS A 516 -2.24 22.58 -16.92
C LYS A 516 -3.51 22.60 -17.75
N LEU A 517 -4.52 21.80 -17.38
CA LEU A 517 -5.84 21.81 -18.01
C LEU A 517 -6.48 23.20 -17.93
N LYS A 518 -6.45 23.82 -16.74
CA LYS A 518 -6.98 25.18 -16.51
C LYS A 518 -6.26 26.22 -17.37
N ASN A 519 -4.95 26.10 -17.53
CA ASN A 519 -4.14 27.00 -18.34
C ASN A 519 -4.22 26.72 -19.85
N ARG A 520 -4.96 25.67 -20.28
CA ARG A 520 -5.01 25.19 -21.68
C ARG A 520 -3.64 24.83 -22.26
N GLU A 521 -2.74 24.36 -21.40
CA GLU A 521 -1.42 23.86 -21.82
C GLU A 521 -1.53 22.44 -22.37
N PRO A 522 -0.58 22.00 -23.23
CA PRO A 522 -0.47 20.60 -23.62
C PRO A 522 -0.31 19.69 -22.40
N VAL A 523 -1.21 18.71 -22.26
CA VAL A 523 -1.22 17.74 -21.17
C VAL A 523 -1.74 16.40 -21.66
N ARG A 524 -0.84 15.41 -21.71
CA ARG A 524 -1.15 14.03 -22.06
C ARG A 524 -1.06 13.19 -20.80
N VAL A 525 -2.05 12.34 -20.55
CA VAL A 525 -2.11 11.51 -19.34
C VAL A 525 -2.40 10.07 -19.72
N ILE A 526 -1.54 9.15 -19.30
CA ILE A 526 -1.80 7.71 -19.36
C ILE A 526 -2.09 7.22 -17.94
N SER A 527 -3.26 6.64 -17.71
CA SER A 527 -3.73 6.25 -16.38
C SER A 527 -4.28 4.83 -16.35
N THR A 528 -4.20 4.17 -15.20
CA THR A 528 -5.10 3.06 -14.87
C THR A 528 -6.50 3.57 -14.52
N GLN A 529 -7.40 2.72 -14.02
CA GLN A 529 -8.77 3.09 -13.61
C GLN A 529 -8.88 4.11 -12.46
N LEU A 530 -7.76 4.64 -11.97
CA LEU A 530 -7.69 5.55 -10.82
C LEU A 530 -8.46 6.85 -11.05
N VAL A 531 -8.54 7.30 -12.31
CA VAL A 531 -9.24 8.54 -12.71
C VAL A 531 -10.74 8.32 -12.98
N GLU A 532 -11.22 7.07 -12.96
CA GLU A 532 -12.62 6.76 -13.29
C GLU A 532 -13.56 7.24 -12.19
N ALA A 533 -13.16 7.17 -10.91
CA ALA A 533 -13.97 7.62 -9.79
C ALA A 533 -13.31 8.77 -9.03
N GLY A 534 -14.11 9.78 -8.69
CA GLY A 534 -13.79 10.88 -7.77
C GLY A 534 -12.54 11.73 -8.02
N VAL A 535 -11.92 11.65 -9.19
CA VAL A 535 -10.94 12.65 -9.63
C VAL A 535 -11.63 13.64 -10.56
N ASP A 536 -11.63 14.91 -10.19
CA ASP A 536 -12.26 15.98 -10.98
C ASP A 536 -11.33 16.44 -12.12
N LEU A 537 -11.43 15.79 -13.28
CA LEU A 537 -10.67 16.08 -14.48
C LEU A 537 -11.62 16.32 -15.65
N ASP A 538 -11.29 17.30 -16.51
CA ASP A 538 -12.01 17.65 -17.73
C ASP A 538 -11.04 17.72 -18.91
N PHE A 539 -11.16 16.75 -19.84
CA PHE A 539 -10.35 16.66 -21.05
C PHE A 539 -11.22 16.83 -22.31
N PRO A 540 -10.70 17.41 -23.40
CA PRO A 540 -11.42 17.44 -24.68
C PRO A 540 -11.50 16.05 -25.34
N VAL A 541 -10.53 15.18 -25.07
CA VAL A 541 -10.40 13.86 -25.69
C VAL A 541 -10.06 12.82 -24.62
N VAL A 542 -10.82 11.72 -24.62
CA VAL A 542 -10.61 10.58 -23.72
C VAL A 542 -10.53 9.29 -24.52
N TYR A 543 -9.46 8.52 -24.30
CA TYR A 543 -9.30 7.17 -24.80
C TYR A 543 -9.52 6.18 -23.65
N ARG A 544 -10.25 5.10 -23.90
CA ARG A 544 -10.46 4.02 -22.94
C ARG A 544 -10.25 2.68 -23.61
N ALA A 545 -9.30 1.89 -23.11
CA ALA A 545 -9.19 0.49 -23.51
C ALA A 545 -10.51 -0.23 -23.18
N LEU A 546 -10.95 -1.17 -24.02
CA LEU A 546 -12.19 -1.92 -23.83
C LEU A 546 -12.25 -2.53 -22.42
N ALA A 547 -13.33 -2.23 -21.71
CA ALA A 547 -13.56 -2.59 -20.32
C ALA A 547 -15.06 -2.80 -20.08
N GLY A 548 -15.49 -2.91 -18.82
CA GLY A 548 -16.91 -2.91 -18.47
C GLY A 548 -17.61 -1.64 -18.96
N LEU A 549 -18.90 -1.74 -19.28
CA LEU A 549 -19.69 -0.59 -19.77
C LEU A 549 -19.71 0.55 -18.75
N ASP A 550 -19.76 0.21 -17.46
CA ASP A 550 -19.66 1.14 -16.36
C ASP A 550 -18.33 1.91 -16.37
N SER A 551 -17.22 1.20 -16.51
CA SER A 551 -15.86 1.77 -16.58
C SER A 551 -15.68 2.69 -17.80
N ILE A 552 -16.27 2.32 -18.95
CA ILE A 552 -16.27 3.17 -20.15
C ILE A 552 -17.07 4.45 -19.91
N ALA A 553 -18.27 4.36 -19.32
CA ALA A 553 -19.09 5.53 -19.02
C ALA A 553 -18.44 6.47 -17.99
N GLN A 554 -17.77 5.92 -16.97
CA GLN A 554 -17.06 6.71 -15.98
C GLN A 554 -15.86 7.45 -16.57
N ALA A 555 -15.11 6.80 -17.47
CA ALA A 555 -14.04 7.47 -18.23
C ALA A 555 -14.60 8.55 -19.17
N ALA A 556 -15.69 8.25 -19.88
CA ALA A 556 -16.38 9.22 -20.74
C ALA A 556 -16.85 10.46 -19.97
N GLY A 557 -17.20 10.30 -18.69
CA GLY A 557 -17.53 11.38 -17.76
C GLY A 557 -16.41 12.37 -17.41
N ARG A 558 -15.20 12.12 -17.90
CA ARG A 558 -14.04 13.04 -17.85
C ARG A 558 -13.82 13.78 -19.17
N CYS A 559 -14.66 13.52 -20.18
CA CYS A 559 -14.62 14.16 -21.48
C CYS A 559 -15.62 15.33 -21.54
N ASN A 560 -15.15 16.54 -21.82
CA ASN A 560 -15.95 17.77 -21.90
C ASN A 560 -16.91 17.91 -20.70
N ARG A 561 -16.39 17.65 -19.50
CA ARG A 561 -17.11 17.48 -18.24
C ARG A 561 -17.80 18.75 -17.78
N GLU A 562 -17.26 19.94 -18.08
CA GLU A 562 -17.92 21.22 -17.78
C GLU A 562 -18.72 21.77 -18.99
N GLY A 563 -18.70 21.08 -20.14
CA GLY A 563 -19.46 21.47 -21.33
C GLY A 563 -18.96 22.77 -21.97
N LEU A 564 -17.67 23.06 -21.83
CA LEU A 564 -17.05 24.27 -22.39
C LEU A 564 -16.77 24.15 -23.90
N LEU A 565 -16.82 22.93 -24.44
CA LEU A 565 -16.65 22.64 -25.87
C LEU A 565 -17.99 22.24 -26.50
N PRO A 566 -18.19 22.48 -27.81
CA PRO A 566 -19.38 22.02 -28.52
C PRO A 566 -19.59 20.49 -28.43
N GLU A 567 -18.50 19.72 -28.58
CA GLU A 567 -18.51 18.27 -28.49
C GLU A 567 -17.11 17.76 -28.09
N GLY A 568 -17.05 16.85 -27.11
CA GLY A 568 -15.85 16.11 -26.74
C GLY A 568 -15.73 14.78 -27.50
N LYS A 569 -14.55 14.16 -27.49
CA LYS A 569 -14.31 12.89 -28.18
C LYS A 569 -13.98 11.78 -27.19
N VAL A 570 -14.72 10.68 -27.23
CA VAL A 570 -14.43 9.45 -26.47
C VAL A 570 -14.10 8.33 -27.44
N VAL A 571 -12.92 7.75 -27.34
CA VAL A 571 -12.47 6.64 -28.20
C VAL A 571 -12.34 5.37 -27.36
N VAL A 572 -13.05 4.32 -27.75
CA VAL A 572 -12.89 2.98 -27.20
C VAL A 572 -12.00 2.18 -28.14
N PHE A 573 -10.99 1.51 -27.60
CA PHE A 573 -10.08 0.68 -28.40
C PHE A 573 -9.84 -0.68 -27.75
N VAL A 574 -9.52 -1.70 -28.55
CA VAL A 574 -9.18 -3.03 -28.03
C VAL A 574 -7.69 -3.06 -27.76
N ALA A 575 -7.30 -3.15 -26.48
CA ALA A 575 -5.89 -3.18 -26.11
C ALA A 575 -5.21 -4.51 -26.56
N PRO A 576 -3.90 -4.50 -26.87
CA PRO A 576 -3.14 -5.72 -27.17
C PRO A 576 -3.22 -6.75 -26.04
N ARG A 577 -3.26 -6.26 -24.80
CA ARG A 577 -3.38 -7.07 -23.60
C ARG A 577 -4.83 -7.10 -23.14
N LYS A 578 -5.40 -8.29 -23.01
CA LYS A 578 -6.71 -8.51 -22.39
C LYS A 578 -6.72 -8.08 -20.93
N ALA A 579 -7.86 -7.57 -20.46
CA ALA A 579 -8.08 -7.26 -19.04
C ALA A 579 -7.73 -8.45 -18.14
N PRO A 580 -7.25 -8.25 -16.89
CA PRO A 580 -6.89 -9.33 -15.97
C PRO A 580 -8.03 -10.32 -15.72
N LEU A 581 -7.70 -11.60 -15.49
CA LEU A 581 -8.68 -12.64 -15.13
C LEU A 581 -9.49 -12.25 -13.89
N GLY A 582 -10.72 -12.75 -13.80
CA GLY A 582 -11.67 -12.43 -12.73
C GLY A 582 -12.77 -11.49 -13.23
N ILE A 583 -13.30 -10.66 -12.32
CA ILE A 583 -14.45 -9.81 -12.62
C ILE A 583 -14.17 -8.78 -13.73
N LEU A 584 -12.95 -8.23 -13.81
CA LEU A 584 -12.59 -7.25 -14.84
C LEU A 584 -12.62 -7.83 -16.26
N ARG A 585 -12.17 -9.08 -16.45
CA ARG A 585 -12.28 -9.76 -17.75
C ARG A 585 -13.73 -10.10 -18.09
N LYS A 586 -14.50 -10.63 -17.13
CA LYS A 586 -15.93 -10.90 -17.32
C LYS A 586 -16.71 -9.63 -17.67
N ALA A 587 -16.37 -8.52 -17.04
CA ALA A 587 -16.92 -7.20 -17.29
C ALA A 587 -16.64 -6.73 -18.73
N ALA A 588 -15.39 -6.82 -19.19
CA ALA A 588 -15.01 -6.45 -20.55
C ALA A 588 -15.64 -7.36 -21.63
N GLU A 589 -15.68 -8.68 -21.39
CA GLU A 589 -16.30 -9.64 -22.31
C GLU A 589 -17.82 -9.45 -22.41
N THR A 590 -18.48 -9.14 -21.29
CA THR A 590 -19.92 -8.84 -21.27
C THR A 590 -20.21 -7.52 -21.98
N ALA A 591 -19.42 -6.48 -21.74
CA ALA A 591 -19.54 -5.22 -22.47
C ALA A 591 -19.35 -5.41 -23.97
N SER A 592 -18.32 -6.18 -24.38
CA SER A 592 -18.07 -6.49 -25.79
C SER A 592 -19.26 -7.18 -26.44
N ALA A 593 -19.87 -8.17 -25.77
CA ALA A 593 -21.03 -8.89 -26.29
C ALA A 593 -22.26 -7.98 -26.46
N MET A 594 -22.49 -7.08 -25.50
CA MET A 594 -23.61 -6.14 -25.54
C MET A 594 -23.44 -5.04 -26.59
N ILE A 595 -22.25 -4.45 -26.70
CA ILE A 595 -21.97 -3.41 -27.69
C ILE A 595 -22.15 -3.94 -29.11
N SER A 596 -21.80 -5.21 -29.36
CA SER A 596 -22.04 -5.86 -30.67
C SER A 596 -23.52 -5.97 -31.06
N THR A 597 -24.45 -5.91 -30.10
CA THR A 597 -25.90 -5.97 -30.38
C THR A 597 -26.55 -4.59 -30.49
N VAL A 598 -25.90 -3.52 -29.99
CA VAL A 598 -26.43 -2.14 -30.00
C VAL A 598 -25.32 -1.13 -30.34
N PRO A 599 -24.94 -0.99 -31.63
CA PRO A 599 -23.76 -0.20 -32.01
C PRO A 599 -23.97 1.32 -31.99
N ASN A 600 -25.21 1.81 -32.07
CA ASN A 600 -25.48 3.24 -32.28
C ASN A 600 -25.36 4.10 -31.02
N ASP A 601 -25.64 3.54 -29.83
CA ASP A 601 -25.50 4.23 -28.55
C ASP A 601 -25.02 3.26 -27.46
N PRO A 602 -23.71 2.96 -27.41
CA PRO A 602 -23.16 1.92 -26.54
C PRO A 602 -23.23 2.27 -25.05
N LEU A 603 -23.50 3.53 -24.70
CA LEU A 603 -23.57 4.02 -23.33
C LEU A 603 -24.98 4.52 -22.95
N SER A 604 -26.00 4.10 -23.70
CA SER A 604 -27.39 4.38 -23.37
C SER A 604 -27.73 3.85 -21.97
N HIS A 605 -28.49 4.65 -21.21
CA HIS A 605 -28.82 4.36 -19.82
C HIS A 605 -29.46 2.98 -19.62
N GLU A 606 -30.36 2.58 -20.53
CA GLU A 606 -31.06 1.30 -20.48
C GLU A 606 -30.15 0.05 -20.53
N LEU A 607 -28.92 0.19 -21.03
CA LEU A 607 -27.98 -0.93 -21.15
C LEU A 607 -27.32 -1.27 -19.82
N PHE A 608 -27.18 -0.34 -18.87
CA PHE A 608 -26.44 -0.58 -17.64
C PHE A 608 -27.11 -1.65 -16.76
N GLU A 609 -28.43 -1.59 -16.60
CA GLU A 609 -29.14 -2.60 -15.80
C GLU A 609 -29.01 -4.00 -16.42
N LYS A 610 -29.17 -4.11 -17.74
CA LYS A 610 -28.97 -5.37 -18.48
C LYS A 610 -27.54 -5.87 -18.35
N TYR A 611 -26.56 -4.98 -18.45
CA TYR A 611 -25.15 -5.26 -18.31
C TYR A 611 -24.80 -5.84 -16.94
N PHE A 612 -25.24 -5.19 -15.86
CA PHE A 612 -24.99 -5.69 -14.51
C PHE A 612 -25.75 -6.99 -14.24
N ALA A 613 -26.97 -7.15 -14.77
CA ALA A 613 -27.70 -8.40 -14.65
C ALA A 613 -26.94 -9.58 -15.28
N GLU A 614 -26.41 -9.39 -16.49
CA GLU A 614 -25.59 -10.40 -17.17
C GLU A 614 -24.23 -10.63 -16.46
N LEU A 615 -23.60 -9.56 -15.97
CA LEU A 615 -22.34 -9.66 -15.23
C LEU A 615 -22.50 -10.46 -13.94
N TYR A 616 -23.56 -10.20 -13.16
CA TYR A 616 -23.85 -10.93 -11.92
C TYR A 616 -24.23 -12.38 -12.20
N TRP A 617 -24.94 -12.65 -13.29
CA TRP A 617 -25.22 -14.03 -13.73
C TRP A 617 -23.96 -14.80 -14.07
N LYS A 618 -22.98 -14.16 -14.73
CA LYS A 618 -21.67 -14.75 -15.05
C LYS A 618 -20.72 -14.80 -13.86
N ALA A 619 -21.05 -14.19 -12.72
CA ALA A 619 -20.22 -14.27 -11.51
C ALA A 619 -20.18 -15.71 -10.99
N ASN A 620 -19.07 -16.11 -10.35
CA ASN A 620 -18.94 -17.49 -9.85
C ASN A 620 -19.84 -17.71 -8.61
N SER A 621 -19.96 -16.69 -7.77
CA SER A 621 -20.83 -16.63 -6.60
C SER A 621 -21.05 -15.17 -6.25
N LEU A 622 -22.21 -14.86 -5.65
CA LEU A 622 -22.50 -13.55 -5.04
C LEU A 622 -22.27 -13.55 -3.51
N ASP A 623 -21.85 -14.69 -2.97
CA ASP A 623 -21.43 -14.90 -1.59
C ASP A 623 -20.26 -15.90 -1.58
N SER A 624 -19.14 -15.47 -2.16
CA SER A 624 -17.97 -16.34 -2.40
C SER A 624 -17.33 -16.88 -1.12
N LYS A 625 -17.61 -16.27 0.03
CA LYS A 625 -17.08 -16.62 1.35
C LYS A 625 -18.11 -17.28 2.26
N GLU A 626 -19.30 -17.59 1.75
CA GLU A 626 -20.41 -18.24 2.46
C GLU A 626 -20.83 -17.49 3.74
N ILE A 627 -20.79 -16.16 3.71
CA ILE A 627 -21.14 -15.29 4.83
C ILE A 627 -22.58 -15.54 5.26
N THR A 628 -23.47 -15.75 4.30
CA THR A 628 -24.88 -16.02 4.54
C THR A 628 -25.08 -17.32 5.31
N ARG A 629 -24.31 -18.37 4.99
CA ARG A 629 -24.36 -19.66 5.72
C ARG A 629 -23.90 -19.50 7.16
N LEU A 630 -22.82 -18.74 7.39
CA LEU A 630 -22.22 -18.55 8.71
C LEU A 630 -23.11 -17.72 9.65
N LEU A 631 -23.90 -16.79 9.09
CA LEU A 631 -24.70 -15.84 9.85
C LEU A 631 -26.19 -16.19 9.95
N LYS A 632 -26.66 -17.20 9.21
CA LYS A 632 -28.00 -17.74 9.39
C LYS A 632 -28.04 -18.66 10.62
N PRO A 633 -28.91 -18.40 11.61
CA PRO A 633 -29.02 -19.26 12.77
C PRO A 633 -29.58 -20.63 12.37
N ASP A 634 -29.01 -21.71 12.92
CA ASP A 634 -29.67 -23.01 12.90
C ASP A 634 -30.94 -23.00 13.77
N ARG A 635 -31.96 -23.78 13.39
CA ARG A 635 -33.27 -23.81 14.07
C ARG A 635 -33.25 -24.43 15.47
N GLN A 636 -32.28 -25.30 15.80
CA GLN A 636 -32.28 -26.02 17.07
C GLN A 636 -31.46 -25.33 18.16
N GLU A 637 -30.23 -24.94 17.84
CA GLU A 637 -29.28 -24.36 18.77
C GLU A 637 -29.03 -22.88 18.52
N CYS A 638 -29.66 -22.26 17.52
CA CYS A 638 -29.39 -20.87 17.12
C CYS A 638 -27.90 -20.64 16.87
N SER A 639 -27.23 -21.61 16.25
CA SER A 639 -25.80 -21.58 16.01
C SER A 639 -25.44 -20.52 14.97
N ILE A 640 -24.74 -19.46 15.39
CA ILE A 640 -24.22 -18.38 14.54
C ILE A 640 -22.69 -18.27 14.71
N PHE A 641 -21.98 -18.01 13.62
CA PHE A 641 -20.52 -17.90 13.54
C PHE A 641 -20.08 -16.46 13.26
N PHE A 642 -20.28 -15.56 14.24
CA PHE A 642 -19.96 -14.14 14.09
C PHE A 642 -18.49 -13.85 13.82
N ARG A 643 -17.58 -14.52 14.54
CA ARG A 643 -16.14 -14.27 14.43
C ARG A 643 -15.61 -14.78 13.10
N THR A 644 -15.97 -16.01 12.74
CA THR A 644 -15.57 -16.57 11.45
C THR A 644 -16.12 -15.74 10.29
N ALA A 645 -17.38 -15.29 10.36
CA ALA A 645 -17.95 -14.41 9.32
C ALA A 645 -17.19 -13.08 9.23
N ALA A 646 -16.85 -12.45 10.37
CA ALA A 646 -16.10 -11.20 10.39
C ALA A 646 -14.67 -11.35 9.82
N GLU A 647 -14.02 -12.50 10.03
CA GLU A 647 -12.70 -12.80 9.47
C GLU A 647 -12.74 -13.12 7.97
N ARG A 648 -13.89 -13.58 7.45
CA ARG A 648 -14.06 -13.87 6.02
C ARG A 648 -14.63 -12.69 5.24
N PHE A 649 -15.38 -11.80 5.88
CA PHE A 649 -15.92 -10.58 5.27
C PHE A 649 -14.84 -9.50 5.20
N HIS A 650 -13.91 -9.66 4.26
CA HIS A 650 -12.90 -8.66 3.93
C HIS A 650 -13.04 -8.24 2.48
N ILE A 651 -13.48 -7.00 2.26
CA ILE A 651 -13.71 -6.46 0.91
C ILE A 651 -12.39 -6.27 0.17
N ILE A 652 -11.35 -5.87 0.91
CA ILE A 652 -9.98 -5.82 0.40
C ILE A 652 -9.22 -7.02 0.96
N ASP A 653 -8.80 -7.93 0.08
CA ASP A 653 -7.96 -9.05 0.45
C ASP A 653 -6.49 -8.60 0.55
N ASP A 654 -6.09 -8.19 1.75
CA ASP A 654 -4.69 -7.83 2.04
C ASP A 654 -3.77 -9.06 2.08
N SER A 655 -4.28 -10.29 2.05
CA SER A 655 -3.43 -11.49 2.13
C SER A 655 -2.56 -11.68 0.89
N ILE A 656 -2.98 -11.14 -0.26
CA ILE A 656 -2.28 -11.23 -1.54
C ILE A 656 -1.32 -10.05 -1.79
N GLN A 657 -1.35 -9.04 -0.93
CA GLN A 657 -0.54 -7.82 -1.07
C GLN A 657 0.28 -7.53 0.19
N LYS A 658 1.36 -6.76 0.02
CA LYS A 658 2.16 -6.20 1.10
C LYS A 658 2.27 -4.69 0.88
N THR A 659 2.13 -3.96 1.97
CA THR A 659 2.42 -2.53 2.01
C THR A 659 3.90 -2.31 2.21
N ILE A 660 4.49 -1.45 1.39
CA ILE A 660 5.87 -0.99 1.54
C ILE A 660 5.90 0.53 1.70
N LEU A 661 6.84 1.03 2.51
CA LEU A 661 7.12 2.46 2.65
C LEU A 661 8.03 2.92 1.51
N VAL A 662 7.73 4.08 0.94
CA VAL A 662 8.55 4.68 -0.14
C VAL A 662 9.15 6.02 0.31
N PRO A 663 10.46 6.25 0.10
CA PRO A 663 11.14 7.50 0.45
C PRO A 663 10.84 8.59 -0.58
N TYR A 664 9.59 9.07 -0.60
CA TYR A 664 9.15 10.16 -1.47
C TYR A 664 8.83 11.40 -0.62
N GLY A 665 9.33 12.58 -0.99
CA GLY A 665 9.11 13.81 -0.23
C GLY A 665 9.46 13.66 1.26
N GLU A 666 8.56 14.06 2.16
CA GLU A 666 8.73 13.89 3.62
C GLU A 666 8.83 12.43 4.07
N GLY A 667 8.35 11.47 3.27
CA GLY A 667 8.42 10.05 3.57
C GLY A 667 9.84 9.57 3.86
N ARG A 668 10.86 10.21 3.27
CA ARG A 668 12.28 9.94 3.56
C ARG A 668 12.62 10.15 5.04
N GLU A 669 12.27 11.32 5.58
CA GLU A 669 12.59 11.67 6.97
C GLU A 669 11.72 10.88 7.95
N LEU A 670 10.46 10.59 7.58
CA LEU A 670 9.57 9.75 8.38
C LEU A 670 10.07 8.30 8.47
N ILE A 671 10.57 7.72 7.38
CA ILE A 671 11.16 6.38 7.38
C ILE A 671 12.42 6.36 8.25
N ARG A 672 13.27 7.39 8.21
CA ARG A 672 14.43 7.50 9.11
C ARG A 672 14.01 7.58 10.57
N LEU A 673 13.00 8.41 10.87
CA LEU A 673 12.46 8.51 12.23
C LEU A 673 11.92 7.14 12.71
N LEU A 674 11.23 6.39 11.84
CA LEU A 674 10.72 5.05 12.15
C LEU A 674 11.85 4.08 12.53
N LYS A 675 12.98 4.14 11.83
CA LYS A 675 14.15 3.30 12.15
C LYS A 675 14.75 3.62 13.52
N VAL A 676 14.71 4.89 13.93
CA VAL A 676 15.31 5.36 15.19
C VAL A 676 14.37 5.15 16.38
N THR A 677 13.10 5.55 16.25
CA THR A 677 12.15 5.57 17.37
C THR A 677 11.24 4.35 17.43
N GLY A 678 11.21 3.54 16.36
CA GLY A 678 10.22 2.49 16.17
C GLY A 678 8.83 3.03 15.81
N PRO A 679 7.87 2.14 15.52
CA PRO A 679 6.53 2.49 15.10
C PRO A 679 5.76 3.05 16.30
N ASN A 680 5.23 4.25 16.13
CA ASN A 680 4.19 4.80 16.98
C ASN A 680 2.99 5.21 16.12
N ARG A 681 1.83 5.37 16.75
CA ARG A 681 0.56 5.61 16.05
C ARG A 681 0.60 6.82 15.13
N ARG A 682 1.17 7.94 15.61
CA ARG A 682 1.30 9.20 14.87
C ARG A 682 2.22 9.05 13.66
N LEU A 683 3.37 8.42 13.85
CA LEU A 683 4.35 8.20 12.79
C LEU A 683 3.81 7.28 11.69
N MET A 684 3.18 6.18 12.06
CA MET A 684 2.64 5.21 11.10
C MET A 684 1.53 5.80 10.23
N ARG A 685 0.74 6.72 10.77
CA ARG A 685 -0.30 7.42 10.01
C ARG A 685 0.26 8.44 9.04
N ARG A 686 1.21 9.30 9.47
CA ARG A 686 1.93 10.19 8.54
C ARG A 686 2.61 9.41 7.40
N LEU A 687 3.17 8.24 7.71
CA LEU A 687 3.78 7.35 6.73
C LEU A 687 2.79 6.75 5.72
N GLN A 688 1.49 6.71 6.02
CA GLN A 688 0.47 6.08 5.19
C GLN A 688 0.35 6.69 3.80
N ARG A 689 0.50 8.02 3.69
CA ARG A 689 0.52 8.73 2.39
C ARG A 689 1.75 8.39 1.55
N TYR A 690 2.78 7.81 2.16
CA TYR A 690 4.04 7.36 1.56
C TYR A 690 4.12 5.84 1.45
N THR A 691 2.98 5.18 1.27
CA THR A 691 2.93 3.73 1.06
C THR A 691 2.51 3.34 -0.35
N VAL A 692 2.95 2.15 -0.77
CA VAL A 692 2.50 1.48 -2.00
C VAL A 692 2.17 0.02 -1.66
N ASN A 693 1.04 -0.46 -2.15
CA ASN A 693 0.66 -1.87 -2.04
C ASN A 693 1.09 -2.64 -3.30
N ILE A 694 1.85 -3.71 -3.08
CA ILE A 694 2.36 -4.60 -4.12
C ILE A 694 1.95 -6.04 -3.84
N TYR A 695 1.83 -6.86 -4.88
CA TYR A 695 1.49 -8.26 -4.70
C TYR A 695 2.62 -9.03 -4.00
N ASN A 696 2.29 -10.11 -3.29
CA ASN A 696 3.28 -10.92 -2.56
C ASN A 696 4.44 -11.40 -3.43
N HIS A 697 4.18 -11.75 -4.69
CA HIS A 697 5.24 -12.18 -5.62
C HIS A 697 6.20 -11.04 -5.96
N ASP A 698 5.69 -9.82 -6.15
CA ASP A 698 6.51 -8.62 -6.36
C ASP A 698 7.30 -8.32 -5.08
N PHE A 699 6.64 -8.32 -3.92
CA PHE A 699 7.29 -8.11 -2.62
C PHE A 699 8.46 -9.08 -2.40
N ASN A 700 8.21 -10.39 -2.56
CA ASN A 700 9.24 -11.42 -2.42
C ASN A 700 10.37 -11.24 -3.44
N SER A 701 10.06 -10.82 -4.65
CA SER A 701 11.07 -10.49 -5.67
C SER A 701 11.92 -9.30 -5.22
N LEU A 702 11.31 -8.21 -4.75
CA LEU A 702 12.04 -7.02 -4.30
C LEU A 702 12.92 -7.30 -3.07
N VAL A 703 12.43 -8.10 -2.11
CA VAL A 703 13.24 -8.58 -0.96
C VAL A 703 14.41 -9.42 -1.45
N LYS A 704 14.19 -10.41 -2.32
CA LYS A 704 15.25 -11.27 -2.87
C LYS A 704 16.35 -10.48 -3.60
N ASN A 705 15.99 -9.35 -4.20
CA ASN A 705 16.92 -8.48 -4.92
C ASN A 705 17.51 -7.36 -4.04
N ASN A 706 17.34 -7.42 -2.70
CA ASN A 706 17.82 -6.41 -1.75
C ASN A 706 17.33 -4.98 -2.04
N MET A 707 16.16 -4.85 -2.67
CA MET A 707 15.55 -3.55 -2.99
C MET A 707 14.66 -3.04 -1.87
N LEU A 708 14.20 -3.94 -1.01
CA LEU A 708 13.50 -3.63 0.23
C LEU A 708 14.43 -3.88 1.40
N GLU A 709 14.38 -2.98 2.36
CA GLU A 709 15.00 -3.13 3.67
C GLU A 709 13.92 -3.23 4.74
N GLN A 710 14.25 -3.89 5.85
CA GLN A 710 13.37 -3.92 7.00
C GLN A 710 13.60 -2.66 7.84
N ALA A 711 12.72 -1.66 7.69
CA ALA A 711 12.82 -0.41 8.45
C ALA A 711 12.49 -0.60 9.93
N TYR A 712 11.63 -1.57 10.25
CA TYR A 712 11.36 -2.05 11.61
C TYR A 712 10.81 -3.48 11.53
N THR A 713 10.76 -4.22 12.64
CA THR A 713 10.20 -5.58 12.68
C THR A 713 8.82 -5.64 12.00
N GLY A 714 8.73 -6.38 10.89
CA GLY A 714 7.52 -6.53 10.09
C GLY A 714 7.17 -5.37 9.14
N ILE A 715 7.93 -4.27 9.13
CA ILE A 715 7.70 -3.08 8.30
C ILE A 715 8.85 -2.92 7.29
N PHE A 716 8.52 -2.88 6.01
CA PHE A 716 9.49 -2.82 4.92
C PHE A 716 9.45 -1.46 4.22
N ALA A 717 10.63 -0.93 3.89
CA ALA A 717 10.80 0.28 3.11
C ALA A 717 11.67 0.01 1.89
N LEU A 718 11.58 0.85 0.85
CA LEU A 718 12.58 0.81 -0.22
C LEU A 718 13.96 1.19 0.32
N ALA A 719 14.95 0.34 0.03
CA ALA A 719 16.33 0.54 0.46
C ALA A 719 16.99 1.78 -0.17
N SER A 720 16.44 2.27 -1.28
CA SER A 720 16.92 3.46 -1.99
C SER A 720 15.81 4.10 -2.79
N GLU A 721 15.88 5.43 -2.93
CA GLU A 721 15.01 6.23 -3.80
C GLU A 721 15.17 5.88 -5.27
N PHE A 722 16.31 5.28 -5.65
CA PHE A 722 16.56 4.81 -7.01
C PHE A 722 15.46 3.85 -7.51
N TYR A 723 14.81 3.12 -6.60
CA TYR A 723 13.75 2.17 -6.90
C TYR A 723 12.35 2.81 -7.02
N TYR A 724 12.27 4.14 -6.89
CA TYR A 724 11.04 4.91 -7.00
C TYR A 724 11.23 6.05 -8.01
N SER A 725 10.50 6.00 -9.12
CA SER A 725 10.51 7.04 -10.14
C SER A 725 9.59 8.20 -9.74
N SER A 726 10.09 9.43 -9.88
CA SER A 726 9.31 10.67 -9.77
C SER A 726 8.27 10.85 -10.89
N GLU A 727 8.24 9.97 -11.90
CA GLU A 727 7.26 10.00 -12.99
C GLU A 727 6.28 8.83 -12.89
N THR A 728 6.78 7.61 -12.63
CA THR A 728 5.98 6.38 -12.74
C THR A 728 5.78 5.62 -11.42
N GLY A 729 6.31 6.16 -10.31
CA GLY A 729 6.25 5.54 -8.98
C GLY A 729 7.19 4.34 -8.84
N LEU A 730 6.77 3.33 -8.08
CA LEU A 730 7.57 2.15 -7.77
C LEU A 730 8.04 1.39 -9.04
N LEU A 731 9.35 1.17 -9.13
CA LEU A 731 9.97 0.38 -10.18
C LEU A 731 10.02 -1.09 -9.77
N THR A 732 9.25 -1.93 -10.44
CA THR A 732 9.29 -3.39 -10.24
C THR A 732 10.50 -4.00 -10.93
N THR A 733 10.92 -5.20 -10.53
CA THR A 733 12.12 -5.89 -11.04
C THR A 733 12.16 -5.99 -12.57
N ILE A 734 10.99 -6.13 -13.23
CA ILE A 734 10.85 -6.15 -14.70
C ILE A 734 11.07 -4.75 -15.31
N ALA A 735 10.57 -3.69 -14.67
CA ALA A 735 10.75 -2.32 -15.13
C ALA A 735 12.16 -1.80 -14.87
N LEU A 736 12.78 -2.24 -13.78
CA LEU A 736 14.22 -2.12 -13.60
C LEU A 736 14.93 -2.86 -14.72
N ASN A 737 14.59 -4.12 -15.01
CA ASN A 737 15.21 -4.84 -16.12
C ASN A 737 15.03 -4.11 -17.46
N ARG A 738 13.93 -3.39 -17.72
CA ARG A 738 13.71 -2.55 -18.92
C ARG A 738 14.41 -1.20 -18.89
N ARG A 739 14.51 -0.52 -17.74
CA ARG A 739 15.39 0.66 -17.55
C ARG A 739 16.86 0.26 -17.68
N TYR A 740 17.18 -0.94 -17.22
CA TYR A 740 18.40 -1.67 -17.50
C TYR A 740 18.44 -2.19 -18.94
N SER A 741 17.34 -2.33 -19.69
CA SER A 741 17.31 -2.81 -21.10
C SER A 741 17.55 -1.68 -22.09
N SER A 742 16.94 -0.51 -21.85
CA SER A 742 17.35 0.74 -22.51
C SER A 742 18.79 1.10 -22.16
N CYS A 743 19.27 0.67 -20.98
CA CYS A 743 20.67 0.67 -20.60
C CYS A 743 21.43 -0.65 -20.88
N ARG A 744 20.86 -1.63 -21.62
CA ARG A 744 21.52 -2.90 -21.99
C ARG A 744 21.60 -3.01 -23.51
N LYS A 745 22.53 -2.25 -24.06
CA LYS A 745 23.75 -2.96 -24.39
C LYS A 745 24.52 -3.22 -23.07
N GLY A 746 24.48 -4.45 -22.52
CA GLY A 746 25.35 -4.83 -21.38
C GLY A 746 24.71 -5.47 -20.13
N LEU A 747 24.44 -6.78 -20.22
CA LEU A 747 24.47 -7.86 -19.21
C LEU A 747 24.32 -7.59 -17.68
N VAL A 748 23.44 -8.40 -17.09
CA VAL A 748 23.54 -9.12 -15.80
C VAL A 748 24.59 -8.64 -14.77
N GLY A 749 24.11 -7.99 -13.71
CA GLY A 749 24.62 -8.15 -12.34
C GLY A 749 25.99 -7.56 -11.97
N LEU A 750 26.69 -6.86 -12.85
CA LEU A 750 28.00 -6.26 -12.58
C LEU A 750 28.09 -4.91 -13.30
N HIS A 751 28.37 -3.83 -12.57
CA HIS A 751 28.75 -2.57 -13.20
C HIS A 751 30.09 -2.79 -13.93
N ASN A 752 30.08 -2.77 -15.26
CA ASN A 752 31.29 -2.84 -16.08
C ASN A 752 31.78 -1.43 -16.36
N TRP A 753 33.06 -1.17 -16.07
CA TRP A 753 33.73 0.09 -16.39
C TRP A 753 34.74 -0.11 -17.51
N CYS A 754 34.86 0.91 -18.36
CA CYS A 754 35.85 0.97 -19.42
C CYS A 754 36.81 2.14 -19.16
N LEU A 755 38.10 1.84 -19.13
CA LEU A 755 39.16 2.85 -19.08
C LEU A 755 39.92 2.83 -20.40
N GLU A 756 40.15 4.02 -20.94
CA GLU A 756 41.16 4.22 -21.98
C GLU A 756 42.48 4.58 -21.30
N VAL A 757 43.55 3.86 -21.63
CA VAL A 757 44.87 3.98 -20.99
C VAL A 757 45.98 4.08 -22.03
N TRP A 758 46.99 4.91 -21.79
CA TRP A 758 48.10 5.10 -22.72
C TRP A 758 49.40 5.51 -22.04
N GLY A 759 50.51 5.36 -22.77
CA GLY A 759 51.83 5.81 -22.35
C GLY A 759 52.90 5.60 -23.42
N ASP A 760 54.02 6.31 -23.27
CA ASP A 760 55.10 6.30 -24.26
C ASP A 760 55.82 4.95 -24.35
N TYR A 761 55.87 4.21 -23.24
CA TYR A 761 56.53 2.91 -23.13
C TYR A 761 55.75 1.96 -22.23
N ALA A 762 55.92 0.65 -22.41
CA ALA A 762 55.40 -0.36 -21.50
C ALA A 762 56.29 -1.61 -21.46
N CYS A 763 56.27 -2.31 -20.32
CA CYS A 763 56.91 -3.62 -20.20
C CYS A 763 56.08 -4.54 -19.33
N PHE A 764 55.41 -5.49 -19.97
CA PHE A 764 54.67 -6.57 -19.32
C PHE A 764 55.59 -7.79 -19.28
N THR A 765 56.39 -7.92 -18.22
CA THR A 765 57.53 -8.85 -18.20
C THR A 765 57.15 -10.32 -18.40
N ARG A 766 57.85 -11.00 -19.30
CA ARG A 766 57.82 -12.45 -19.51
C ARG A 766 58.63 -13.18 -18.42
N PRO A 767 58.01 -13.98 -17.53
CA PRO A 767 58.71 -14.68 -16.45
C PRO A 767 59.80 -15.66 -16.93
N GLU A 768 59.66 -16.18 -18.16
CA GLU A 768 60.61 -17.10 -18.78
C GLU A 768 61.95 -16.44 -19.17
N MET A 769 61.99 -15.11 -19.36
CA MET A 769 63.18 -14.37 -19.78
C MET A 769 63.93 -13.75 -18.60
N LYS A 770 64.36 -14.58 -17.63
CA LYS A 770 64.89 -14.14 -16.32
C LYS A 770 66.10 -13.17 -16.34
N VAL A 771 66.88 -13.13 -17.42
CA VAL A 771 68.12 -12.33 -17.50
C VAL A 771 67.89 -10.96 -18.15
N GLU A 772 67.03 -10.89 -19.17
CA GLU A 772 66.76 -9.67 -19.95
C GLU A 772 65.27 -9.31 -19.88
N ARG A 773 64.94 -8.03 -19.65
CA ARG A 773 63.53 -7.63 -19.55
C ARG A 773 62.87 -7.61 -20.93
N VAL A 774 62.08 -8.63 -21.22
CA VAL A 774 61.29 -8.73 -22.45
C VAL A 774 59.81 -8.61 -22.11
N SER A 775 59.12 -7.68 -22.77
CA SER A 775 57.67 -7.53 -22.63
C SER A 775 56.91 -8.66 -23.33
N TYR A 776 55.68 -8.91 -22.92
CA TYR A 776 54.64 -9.48 -23.77
C TYR A 776 54.24 -8.47 -24.85
N ASP A 777 53.67 -8.97 -25.94
CA ASP A 777 53.21 -8.17 -27.08
C ASP A 777 52.06 -7.20 -26.72
N VAL A 778 51.27 -7.54 -25.69
CA VAL A 778 50.13 -6.74 -25.21
C VAL A 778 50.04 -6.77 -23.70
N MET A 779 49.21 -5.90 -23.12
CA MET A 779 48.96 -5.79 -21.69
C MET A 779 48.45 -7.11 -21.08
N THR A 780 48.98 -7.48 -19.92
CA THR A 780 48.49 -8.62 -19.14
C THR A 780 47.27 -8.25 -18.30
N PRO A 781 46.36 -9.20 -17.99
CA PRO A 781 45.22 -8.94 -17.12
C PRO A 781 45.62 -8.41 -15.74
N SER A 782 46.71 -8.91 -15.16
CA SER A 782 47.27 -8.41 -13.90
C SER A 782 47.67 -6.93 -13.97
N ALA A 783 48.32 -6.50 -15.07
CA ALA A 783 48.68 -5.10 -15.26
C ALA A 783 47.45 -4.20 -15.44
N ALA A 784 46.43 -4.67 -16.16
CA ALA A 784 45.15 -3.96 -16.28
C ALA A 784 44.44 -3.83 -14.92
N ARG A 785 44.40 -4.89 -14.11
CA ARG A 785 43.86 -4.89 -12.75
C ARG A 785 44.55 -3.85 -11.86
N ALA A 786 45.88 -3.78 -11.91
CA ALA A 786 46.66 -2.83 -11.14
C ALA A 786 46.30 -1.36 -11.46
N ILE A 787 45.92 -1.04 -12.71
CA ILE A 787 45.46 0.30 -13.08
C ILE A 787 44.13 0.65 -12.41
N PHE A 788 43.17 -0.28 -12.38
CA PHE A 788 41.90 -0.08 -11.66
C PHE A 788 42.13 0.08 -10.14
N GLU A 789 43.02 -0.71 -9.56
CA GLU A 789 43.40 -0.63 -8.14
C GLU A 789 44.11 0.68 -7.79
N ALA A 790 44.94 1.21 -8.69
CA ALA A 790 45.57 2.51 -8.52
C ALA A 790 44.55 3.64 -8.40
N ILE A 791 43.38 3.51 -9.04
CA ILE A 791 42.28 4.49 -8.96
C ILE A 791 41.45 4.27 -7.69
N LEU A 792 41.05 3.02 -7.41
CA LEU A 792 40.36 2.66 -6.17
C LEU A 792 40.72 1.23 -5.75
N TRP A 793 41.35 1.14 -4.59
CA TRP A 793 41.53 -0.12 -3.87
C TRP A 793 40.90 -0.04 -2.49
N LYS A 794 40.13 -1.06 -2.12
CA LYS A 794 39.61 -1.29 -0.77
C LYS A 794 39.59 -2.80 -0.50
N PRO A 795 39.79 -3.25 0.75
CA PRO A 795 39.68 -4.68 1.10
C PRO A 795 38.28 -5.26 0.81
N ALA A 796 37.28 -4.39 0.72
CA ALA A 796 35.90 -4.69 0.40
C ALA A 796 35.63 -4.98 -1.10
N ILE A 797 36.58 -4.77 -2.01
CA ILE A 797 36.37 -4.93 -3.45
C ILE A 797 37.48 -5.74 -4.12
N ARG A 798 37.14 -6.51 -5.15
CA ARG A 798 38.09 -7.27 -5.98
C ARG A 798 37.83 -7.01 -7.46
N TRP A 799 38.80 -6.42 -8.15
CA TRP A 799 38.73 -6.11 -9.58
C TRP A 799 38.95 -7.35 -10.46
N ASN A 800 38.17 -7.44 -11.53
CA ASN A 800 38.25 -8.47 -12.56
C ASN A 800 38.24 -7.81 -13.93
N ILE A 801 39.17 -8.21 -14.79
CA ILE A 801 39.33 -7.66 -16.14
C ILE A 801 38.71 -8.63 -17.12
N THR A 802 37.75 -8.16 -17.92
CA THR A 802 37.00 -8.99 -18.86
C THR A 802 37.55 -8.91 -20.27
N ARG A 803 38.10 -7.74 -20.66
CA ARG A 803 38.55 -7.51 -22.04
C ARG A 803 39.63 -6.45 -22.10
N ILE A 804 40.61 -6.67 -22.98
CA ILE A 804 41.66 -5.69 -23.32
C ILE A 804 41.62 -5.46 -24.82
N GLU A 805 41.45 -4.22 -25.25
CA GLU A 805 41.39 -3.80 -26.65
C GLU A 805 42.64 -2.98 -26.97
N VAL A 806 43.36 -3.34 -28.04
CA VAL A 806 44.61 -2.70 -28.46
C VAL A 806 44.31 -1.66 -29.53
N LEU A 807 44.63 -0.40 -29.25
CA LEU A 807 44.29 0.74 -30.11
C LEU A 807 45.44 1.13 -31.03
N ASN A 808 46.67 1.08 -30.54
CA ASN A 808 47.86 1.41 -31.33
C ASN A 808 48.58 0.14 -31.82
N PRO A 809 49.23 0.19 -33.01
CA PRO A 809 50.06 -0.92 -33.50
C PRO A 809 51.14 -1.31 -32.49
N ILE A 810 51.40 -2.62 -32.36
CA ILE A 810 52.42 -3.16 -31.46
C ILE A 810 53.81 -2.78 -31.99
N LYS A 811 54.47 -1.83 -31.32
CA LYS A 811 55.82 -1.35 -31.67
C LYS A 811 56.81 -1.70 -30.58
N TRP A 812 57.95 -2.23 -30.99
CA TRP A 812 59.03 -2.61 -30.08
C TRP A 812 60.16 -1.59 -30.09
N ILE A 813 60.80 -1.42 -28.94
CA ILE A 813 62.03 -0.65 -28.79
C ILE A 813 63.02 -1.45 -27.94
N SER A 814 64.26 -1.51 -28.40
CA SER A 814 65.37 -2.03 -27.60
C SER A 814 66.04 -0.87 -26.87
N VAL A 815 66.15 -0.97 -25.54
CA VAL A 815 66.78 0.04 -24.70
C VAL A 815 67.84 -0.63 -23.83
N ARG A 816 69.08 -0.15 -23.91
CA ARG A 816 70.14 -0.57 -22.96
C ARG A 816 69.98 0.21 -21.66
N ARG A 817 69.88 -0.52 -20.56
CA ARG A 817 69.72 0.02 -19.21
C ARG A 817 70.97 -0.25 -18.40
N ASN A 818 71.32 0.68 -17.52
CA ASN A 818 72.26 0.41 -16.44
C ASN A 818 71.44 -0.07 -15.24
N GLU A 819 71.70 -1.28 -14.77
CA GLU A 819 71.08 -1.86 -13.58
C GLU A 819 72.16 -2.21 -12.56
N VAL A 820 71.80 -2.24 -11.28
CA VAL A 820 72.71 -2.67 -10.21
C VAL A 820 72.52 -4.17 -10.02
N GLY A 821 73.58 -4.95 -10.22
CA GLY A 821 73.54 -6.42 -10.25
C GLY A 821 73.34 -7.10 -8.90
N ARG A 822 73.34 -6.33 -7.81
CA ARG A 822 73.29 -6.82 -6.43
C ARG A 822 72.16 -6.15 -5.66
N ILE A 823 71.44 -6.94 -4.87
CA ILE A 823 70.44 -6.45 -3.91
C ILE A 823 71.19 -6.07 -2.62
N VAL A 824 70.94 -4.88 -2.07
CA VAL A 824 71.51 -4.48 -0.77
C VAL A 824 71.01 -5.45 0.30
N PRO A 825 71.89 -6.17 1.01
CA PRO A 825 71.44 -7.07 2.07
C PRO A 825 70.75 -6.29 3.19
N ALA A 826 69.71 -6.88 3.79
CA ALA A 826 69.02 -6.30 4.93
C ALA A 826 69.97 -6.18 6.15
N PRO A 827 69.85 -5.13 6.98
CA PRO A 827 70.74 -4.94 8.13
C PRO A 827 70.60 -6.10 9.12
N THR A 828 71.71 -6.68 9.60
CA THR A 828 71.64 -7.66 10.69
C THR A 828 71.29 -6.97 12.02
N ALA A 829 70.67 -7.70 12.95
CA ALA A 829 70.27 -7.17 14.26
C ALA A 829 71.44 -6.51 15.04
N LYS A 830 72.67 -7.02 14.89
CA LYS A 830 73.89 -6.43 15.49
C LYS A 830 74.26 -5.06 14.88
N GLN A 831 73.96 -4.84 13.61
CA GLN A 831 74.21 -3.57 12.93
C GLN A 831 73.13 -2.54 13.28
N MET A 832 71.87 -2.98 13.46
CA MET A 832 70.78 -2.12 13.96
C MET A 832 70.98 -1.68 15.41
N SER A 833 71.75 -2.43 16.21
CA SER A 833 72.14 -2.06 17.57
C SER A 833 73.38 -1.17 17.66
N GLY A 834 73.85 -0.60 16.54
CA GLY A 834 74.93 0.41 16.53
C GLY A 834 76.36 -0.12 16.52
N VAL A 835 76.59 -1.43 16.31
CA VAL A 835 77.94 -1.97 16.15
C VAL A 835 78.42 -1.69 14.72
N LEU A 836 79.49 -0.91 14.58
CA LEU A 836 80.13 -0.61 13.28
C LEU A 836 80.65 -1.90 12.62
N GLY A 837 79.98 -2.32 11.55
CA GLY A 837 80.41 -3.37 10.63
C GLY A 837 80.67 -2.83 9.22
N ALA A 838 81.15 -3.68 8.31
CA ALA A 838 81.50 -3.32 6.93
C ALA A 838 80.39 -2.49 6.23
N PRO A 839 80.76 -1.49 5.39
CA PRO A 839 79.80 -0.57 4.79
C PRO A 839 78.72 -1.32 3.97
N MET A 840 77.45 -1.04 4.26
CA MET A 840 76.27 -1.59 3.57
C MET A 840 75.95 -0.89 2.24
N GLY A 841 76.89 -0.11 1.71
CA GLY A 841 76.72 0.61 0.45
C GLY A 841 77.09 -0.28 -0.72
N ILE A 842 76.24 -0.32 -1.75
CA ILE A 842 76.67 -0.78 -3.06
C ILE A 842 77.37 0.39 -3.74
N PHE A 843 78.65 0.22 -4.08
CA PHE A 843 79.31 1.14 -5.00
C PHE A 843 78.79 0.85 -6.40
N ILE A 844 77.99 1.78 -6.95
CA ILE A 844 77.27 1.56 -8.20
C ILE A 844 78.24 1.22 -9.34
N GLU A 845 79.43 1.82 -9.39
CA GLU A 845 80.42 1.59 -10.46
C GLU A 845 81.00 0.15 -10.45
N ASP A 846 81.07 -0.51 -9.29
CA ASP A 846 81.63 -1.87 -9.18
C ASP A 846 80.60 -2.98 -9.47
N GLU A 847 79.31 -2.66 -9.39
CA GLU A 847 78.19 -3.61 -9.51
C GLU A 847 77.24 -3.23 -10.67
N ARG A 848 77.64 -2.29 -11.53
CA ARG A 848 76.88 -1.83 -12.70
C ARG A 848 76.86 -2.89 -13.79
N GLN A 849 75.67 -3.36 -14.12
CA GLN A 849 75.44 -4.25 -15.24
C GLN A 849 74.67 -3.51 -16.33
N GLN A 850 75.11 -3.63 -17.57
CA GLN A 850 74.32 -3.20 -18.72
C GLN A 850 73.47 -4.35 -19.21
N ARG A 851 72.15 -4.15 -19.25
CA ARG A 851 71.17 -5.13 -19.72
C ARG A 851 70.33 -4.55 -20.84
N ALA A 852 69.98 -5.37 -21.81
CA ALA A 852 69.18 -4.97 -22.96
C ALA A 852 67.70 -5.31 -22.71
N GLY A 853 66.88 -4.28 -22.54
CA GLY A 853 65.42 -4.45 -22.47
C GLY A 853 64.79 -4.41 -23.85
N LEU A 854 63.77 -5.25 -24.07
CA LEU A 854 62.86 -5.17 -25.21
C LEU A 854 61.48 -4.75 -24.71
N PHE A 855 61.12 -3.48 -24.96
CA PHE A 855 59.92 -2.82 -24.45
C PHE A 855 58.95 -2.48 -25.57
N LEU A 856 57.70 -2.23 -25.21
CA LEU A 856 56.71 -1.67 -26.11
C LEU A 856 56.82 -0.14 -26.13
N ARG A 857 56.52 0.48 -27.27
CA ARG A 857 56.51 1.93 -27.46
C ARG A 857 55.14 2.39 -27.97
N ASP A 858 54.70 3.57 -27.53
CA ASP A 858 53.49 4.25 -28.02
C ASP A 858 52.25 3.37 -27.85
N VAL A 859 52.03 2.90 -26.62
CA VAL A 859 50.97 1.95 -26.32
C VAL A 859 49.68 2.66 -25.91
N ARG A 860 48.56 2.13 -26.36
CA ARG A 860 47.22 2.63 -26.04
C ARG A 860 46.22 1.49 -26.04
N TYR A 861 45.42 1.40 -25.00
CA TYR A 861 44.47 0.31 -24.78
C TYR A 861 43.13 0.84 -24.27
N ARG A 862 42.07 0.06 -24.52
CA ARG A 862 40.83 0.12 -23.74
C ARG A 862 40.71 -1.13 -22.90
N ILE A 863 40.61 -0.95 -21.59
CA ILE A 863 40.50 -2.04 -20.62
C ILE A 863 39.11 -2.03 -19.99
N HIS A 864 38.47 -3.19 -19.97
CA HIS A 864 37.13 -3.40 -19.44
C HIS A 864 37.22 -4.25 -18.18
N GLY A 865 36.56 -3.81 -17.12
CA GLY A 865 36.56 -4.55 -15.86
C GLY A 865 35.42 -4.17 -14.93
N PHE A 866 35.16 -5.03 -13.97
CA PHE A 866 34.18 -4.84 -12.89
C PHE A 866 34.81 -5.24 -11.56
N PHE A 867 34.17 -4.88 -10.44
CA PHE A 867 34.57 -5.39 -9.14
C PHE A 867 33.48 -6.25 -8.50
N HIS A 868 33.91 -7.25 -7.73
CA HIS A 868 33.08 -7.97 -6.77
C HIS A 868 33.18 -7.29 -5.41
N PHE A 869 32.04 -6.98 -4.78
CA PHE A 869 32.00 -6.53 -3.39
C PHE A 869 32.07 -7.73 -2.45
N ILE A 870 32.95 -7.67 -1.46
CA ILE A 870 33.15 -8.70 -0.43
C ILE A 870 32.48 -8.19 0.86
N PRO A 871 31.32 -8.76 1.26
CA PRO A 871 30.62 -8.38 2.48
C PRO A 871 31.51 -8.55 3.72
N PRO A 872 31.34 -7.74 4.77
CA PRO A 872 32.14 -7.82 6.00
C PRO A 872 32.27 -9.25 6.56
N GLU A 873 31.17 -10.02 6.53
CA GLU A 873 31.10 -11.41 7.02
C GLU A 873 32.01 -12.38 6.25
N GLN A 874 32.41 -12.05 5.02
CA GLN A 874 33.22 -12.90 4.13
C GLN A 874 34.69 -12.45 4.06
N ARG A 875 35.07 -11.39 4.79
CA ARG A 875 36.45 -10.89 4.82
C ARG A 875 37.28 -11.72 5.79
N LYS A 876 38.20 -12.56 5.26
CA LYS A 876 39.16 -13.29 6.09
C LYS A 876 40.06 -12.32 6.87
N ALA A 877 40.18 -12.50 8.19
CA ALA A 877 40.93 -11.64 9.12
C ALA A 877 42.46 -11.57 8.92
N LYS A 878 43.02 -12.16 7.86
CA LYS A 878 44.47 -12.17 7.55
C LYS A 878 44.76 -11.84 6.08
N ARG A 879 44.10 -10.82 5.52
CA ARG A 879 44.45 -10.27 4.20
C ARG A 879 44.78 -8.79 4.30
N SER A 880 45.93 -8.50 4.89
CA SER A 880 46.74 -7.34 4.52
C SER A 880 47.97 -7.91 3.85
N VAL A 881 48.12 -7.82 2.52
CA VAL A 881 49.43 -7.54 1.89
C VAL A 881 49.21 -6.98 0.47
N LEU A 882 49.00 -5.68 0.37
CA LEU A 882 50.08 -4.89 -0.21
C LEU A 882 50.86 -4.33 0.99
N PRO A 883 52.18 -4.05 0.87
CA PRO A 883 53.05 -3.83 2.02
C PRO A 883 52.45 -2.89 3.05
N GLU A 884 52.66 -3.18 4.34
CA GLU A 884 52.17 -2.40 5.49
C GLU A 884 52.44 -0.88 5.42
N PHE A 885 53.30 -0.42 4.51
CA PHE A 885 53.64 0.98 4.29
C PHE A 885 52.52 1.87 3.70
N TRP A 886 51.39 1.30 3.24
CA TRP A 886 50.37 2.02 2.45
C TRP A 886 49.01 2.20 3.14
N ALA A 887 48.83 1.64 4.34
CA ALA A 887 47.63 1.83 5.14
C ALA A 887 47.89 2.92 6.19
N ASP A 888 47.11 4.01 6.15
CA ASP A 888 47.13 5.04 7.18
C ASP A 888 46.71 4.43 8.53
N GLU A 889 47.28 4.90 9.63
CA GLU A 889 47.09 4.29 10.97
C GLU A 889 45.62 4.36 11.42
N LYS A 890 44.85 5.32 10.88
CA LYS A 890 43.39 5.41 11.01
C LYS A 890 42.61 4.37 10.19
N GLU A 891 43.09 3.95 9.03
CA GLU A 891 42.42 2.93 8.19
C GLU A 891 42.64 1.50 8.70
N ARG A 892 43.65 1.27 9.56
CA ARG A 892 43.88 -0.03 10.22
C ARG A 892 42.89 -0.32 11.36
N VAL A 893 42.23 0.71 11.88
CA VAL A 893 41.35 0.64 13.07
C VAL A 893 39.85 0.76 12.72
N GLU A 894 39.49 1.04 11.46
CA GLU A 894 38.08 0.95 11.01
C GLU A 894 37.65 -0.52 10.88
N THR A 895 37.32 -1.13 12.02
CA THR A 895 36.40 -2.27 12.06
C THR A 895 35.05 -1.84 11.48
N ALA A 896 34.77 -2.30 10.26
CA ALA A 896 33.47 -2.36 9.58
C ALA A 896 32.50 -1.20 9.90
N GLY A 897 32.56 -0.13 9.10
CA GLY A 897 31.49 0.87 9.11
C GLY A 897 30.15 0.24 8.72
N THR A 898 29.08 0.57 9.42
CA THR A 898 27.72 0.05 9.23
C THR A 898 27.06 0.40 7.88
N ASP A 899 27.76 1.17 7.03
CA ASP A 899 27.27 1.76 5.77
C ASP A 899 28.15 1.40 4.54
N GLU A 900 28.71 0.20 4.50
CA GLU A 900 29.47 -0.28 3.33
C GLU A 900 28.59 -1.04 2.34
N SER A 901 28.44 -0.51 1.12
CA SER A 901 27.68 -1.15 0.04
C SER A 901 28.42 -1.13 -1.29
N ALA A 902 28.14 -2.07 -2.19
CA ALA A 902 28.71 -2.11 -3.54
C ALA A 902 28.47 -0.79 -4.31
N ALA A 903 27.30 -0.17 -4.14
CA ALA A 903 26.95 1.10 -4.78
C ALA A 903 27.82 2.27 -4.31
N LYS A 904 28.20 2.30 -3.03
CA LYS A 904 29.11 3.31 -2.48
C LYS A 904 30.48 3.24 -3.15
N TYR A 905 31.04 2.03 -3.28
CA TYR A 905 32.34 1.85 -3.93
C TYR A 905 32.29 2.11 -5.44
N ALA A 906 31.20 1.74 -6.10
CA ALA A 906 30.96 2.07 -7.51
C ALA A 906 30.95 3.59 -7.74
N ALA A 907 30.18 4.34 -6.94
CA ALA A 907 30.14 5.79 -7.00
C ALA A 907 31.50 6.44 -6.67
N MET A 908 32.24 5.89 -5.70
CA MET A 908 33.59 6.35 -5.35
C MET A 908 34.58 6.15 -6.50
N PHE A 909 34.57 4.99 -7.15
CA PHE A 909 35.43 4.70 -8.29
C PHE A 909 35.11 5.64 -9.45
N GLU A 910 33.84 5.74 -9.86
CA GLU A 910 33.45 6.63 -10.95
C GLU A 910 33.84 8.08 -10.71
N ARG A 911 33.63 8.58 -9.49
CA ARG A 911 33.99 9.95 -9.13
C ARG A 911 35.50 10.17 -9.25
N ARG A 912 36.32 9.21 -8.80
CA ARG A 912 37.78 9.30 -8.88
C ARG A 912 38.25 9.21 -10.33
N ALA A 913 37.76 8.22 -11.07
CA ALA A 913 38.13 8.00 -12.47
C ALA A 913 37.73 9.20 -13.36
N LYS A 914 36.54 9.78 -13.16
CA LYS A 914 36.09 11.00 -13.88
C LYS A 914 36.98 12.22 -13.61
N LYS A 915 37.56 12.31 -12.41
CA LYS A 915 38.43 13.42 -11.99
C LYS A 915 39.92 13.15 -12.24
N GLY A 916 40.28 12.01 -12.84
CA GLY A 916 41.68 11.58 -12.99
C GLY A 916 42.40 11.34 -11.65
N GLN A 917 41.66 11.12 -10.57
CA GLN A 917 42.22 10.91 -9.23
C GLN A 917 42.65 9.45 -9.07
N CYS A 918 43.86 9.26 -8.53
CA CYS A 918 44.41 7.96 -8.18
C CYS A 918 45.08 8.02 -6.81
N PHE A 919 45.17 6.88 -6.13
CA PHE A 919 45.91 6.72 -4.88
C PHE A 919 47.41 6.76 -5.11
N HIS A 920 47.86 6.19 -6.23
CA HIS A 920 49.22 6.31 -6.73
C HIS A 920 49.18 6.36 -8.26
N ARG A 921 50.24 6.89 -8.88
CA ARG A 921 50.33 6.99 -10.34
C ARG A 921 50.27 5.57 -10.93
N PRO A 922 49.25 5.24 -11.76
CA PRO A 922 49.21 3.95 -12.44
C PRO A 922 50.38 3.83 -13.41
N TYR A 923 50.77 2.60 -13.74
CA TYR A 923 51.91 2.33 -14.61
C TYR A 923 51.66 1.11 -15.51
N LEU A 924 52.36 1.06 -16.65
CA LEU A 924 52.19 0.05 -17.69
C LEU A 924 53.20 -1.09 -17.50
N GLY A 925 52.89 -1.96 -16.53
CA GLY A 925 53.65 -3.17 -16.20
C GLY A 925 54.80 -2.93 -15.23
N CYS A 926 55.72 -2.00 -15.53
CA CYS A 926 56.80 -1.59 -14.62
C CYS A 926 56.61 -0.14 -14.13
N ARG A 927 57.03 0.18 -12.90
CA ARG A 927 56.84 1.49 -12.27
C ARG A 927 57.52 2.64 -13.02
N GLU A 928 58.56 2.34 -13.81
CA GLU A 928 59.26 3.31 -14.65
C GLU A 928 58.39 3.85 -15.81
N PHE A 929 57.28 3.18 -16.14
CA PHE A 929 56.41 3.50 -17.27
C PHE A 929 55.07 4.03 -16.80
N ALA A 930 54.97 5.35 -16.59
CA ALA A 930 53.74 5.99 -16.14
C ALA A 930 52.58 5.76 -17.13
N CYS A 931 51.38 5.58 -16.59
CA CYS A 931 50.15 5.37 -17.33
C CYS A 931 49.24 6.60 -17.18
N ASP A 932 48.75 7.12 -18.29
CA ASP A 932 47.62 8.06 -18.30
C ASP A 932 46.33 7.30 -18.56
N PHE A 933 45.22 7.78 -17.99
CA PHE A 933 43.93 7.11 -18.10
C PHE A 933 42.75 8.08 -18.16
N ARG A 934 41.65 7.63 -18.77
CA ARG A 934 40.36 8.31 -18.82
C ARG A 934 39.21 7.31 -18.71
N LEU A 935 38.17 7.66 -17.96
CA LEU A 935 36.93 6.87 -17.90
C LEU A 935 36.07 7.09 -19.15
N ILE A 936 35.66 5.99 -19.79
CA ILE A 936 34.71 5.99 -20.91
C ILE A 936 33.32 5.66 -20.36
N LYS A 937 32.37 6.59 -20.49
CA LYS A 937 31.02 6.43 -19.92
C LYS A 937 30.18 5.44 -20.71
N ASN A 938 30.18 5.57 -22.04
CA ASN A 938 29.44 4.71 -22.97
C ASN A 938 30.41 4.22 -24.05
N PRO A 939 31.03 3.03 -23.87
CA PRO A 939 31.95 2.47 -24.87
C PRO A 939 31.34 2.31 -26.25
N ASP A 940 30.02 2.10 -26.32
CA ASP A 940 29.23 1.97 -27.55
C ASP A 940 29.03 3.29 -28.32
N GLU A 941 29.14 4.44 -27.65
CA GLU A 941 28.93 5.77 -28.25
C GLU A 941 30.26 6.42 -28.69
N GLU A 942 31.40 5.90 -28.20
CA GLU A 942 32.74 6.30 -28.63
C GLU A 942 33.47 5.11 -29.30
N PRO A 943 33.04 4.61 -30.49
CA PRO A 943 33.77 3.53 -31.16
C PRO A 943 35.18 4.00 -31.55
N VAL A 944 36.16 3.13 -31.34
CA VAL A 944 37.57 3.35 -31.75
C VAL A 944 37.99 2.25 -32.70
N GLN A 945 38.87 2.59 -33.64
CA GLN A 945 39.47 1.62 -34.52
C GLN A 945 40.53 0.81 -33.76
N LEU A 946 40.31 -0.50 -33.66
CA LEU A 946 41.27 -1.44 -33.10
C LEU A 946 42.30 -1.81 -34.17
N ILE A 947 43.43 -2.39 -33.75
CA ILE A 947 44.33 -3.04 -34.70
C ILE A 947 43.62 -4.23 -35.36
N GLU A 948 43.75 -4.42 -36.66
CA GLU A 948 43.11 -5.53 -37.39
C GLU A 948 43.88 -6.85 -37.28
N GLU A 949 44.57 -7.07 -36.17
CA GLU A 949 45.41 -8.24 -35.94
C GLU A 949 44.64 -9.34 -35.22
N THR A 950 44.64 -10.55 -35.80
CA THR A 950 44.15 -11.79 -35.17
C THR A 950 45.29 -12.81 -35.14
N ARG A 951 45.78 -13.21 -33.96
CA ARG A 951 46.83 -14.22 -33.80
C ARG A 951 46.85 -14.85 -32.40
N ASP A 952 47.40 -16.06 -32.29
CA ASP A 952 47.70 -16.68 -30.99
C ASP A 952 48.96 -16.01 -30.40
N LEU A 953 48.85 -15.49 -29.18
CA LEU A 953 49.95 -14.85 -28.44
C LEU A 953 50.68 -15.84 -27.50
N GLY A 954 50.19 -17.09 -27.43
CA GLY A 954 50.73 -18.13 -26.57
C GLY A 954 50.33 -17.94 -25.10
N PHE A 955 51.07 -18.56 -24.19
CA PHE A 955 50.81 -18.40 -22.76
C PHE A 955 51.31 -17.05 -22.25
N MET A 956 50.41 -16.29 -21.65
CA MET A 956 50.70 -15.01 -20.99
C MET A 956 50.38 -15.10 -19.51
N LEU A 957 51.10 -14.32 -18.70
CA LEU A 957 50.80 -14.19 -17.27
C LEU A 957 49.38 -13.61 -17.11
N TYR A 958 48.52 -14.35 -16.41
CA TYR A 958 47.18 -13.92 -16.05
C TYR A 958 47.22 -13.11 -14.74
N ASP A 959 47.72 -13.71 -13.66
CA ASP A 959 47.92 -13.05 -12.36
C ASP A 959 48.88 -13.85 -11.46
N LEU A 960 49.17 -13.36 -10.25
CA LEU A 960 49.88 -14.11 -9.21
C LEU A 960 48.88 -14.60 -8.15
N ASP A 961 48.90 -15.90 -7.84
CA ASP A 961 48.08 -16.51 -6.80
C ASP A 961 48.75 -16.43 -5.43
N PHE A 962 48.30 -15.45 -4.63
CA PHE A 962 48.71 -15.24 -3.24
C PHE A 962 47.81 -16.00 -2.24
N GLU A 963 46.90 -16.87 -2.69
CA GLU A 963 45.95 -17.55 -1.79
C GLU A 963 46.59 -18.68 -0.98
N GLN A 964 47.69 -19.29 -1.48
CA GLN A 964 48.36 -20.44 -0.85
C GLN A 964 49.64 -20.07 -0.09
N ASP A 965 50.48 -19.23 -0.68
CA ASP A 965 51.76 -18.78 -0.12
C ASP A 965 51.99 -17.32 -0.53
N ILE A 966 52.20 -16.46 0.46
CA ILE A 966 52.33 -15.01 0.24
C ILE A 966 53.78 -14.60 -0.06
N ASP A 967 54.73 -15.38 0.43
CA ASP A 967 56.16 -15.15 0.26
C ASP A 967 56.65 -15.76 -1.07
N ASN A 968 55.91 -16.74 -1.60
CA ASN A 968 56.18 -17.36 -2.90
C ASN A 968 54.88 -17.62 -3.71
N PRO A 969 54.23 -16.56 -4.24
CA PRO A 969 52.97 -16.69 -4.96
C PRO A 969 53.12 -17.46 -6.27
N ARG A 970 52.15 -18.34 -6.57
CA ARG A 970 52.20 -19.16 -7.79
C ARG A 970 51.77 -18.33 -9.01
N PRO A 971 52.53 -18.30 -10.11
CA PRO A 971 52.13 -17.59 -11.31
C PRO A 971 51.02 -18.33 -12.06
N LEU A 972 49.91 -17.63 -12.32
CA LEU A 972 48.80 -18.11 -13.14
C LEU A 972 48.98 -17.64 -14.58
N PHE A 973 48.79 -18.53 -15.55
CA PHE A 973 48.92 -18.28 -16.98
C PHE A 973 47.62 -18.62 -17.71
N PHE A 974 47.36 -17.92 -18.81
CA PHE A 974 46.27 -18.22 -19.73
C PHE A 974 46.81 -18.25 -21.16
N ARG A 975 46.17 -19.01 -22.05
CA ARG A 975 46.51 -18.99 -23.47
C ARG A 975 45.84 -17.80 -24.13
N ALA A 976 46.60 -16.75 -24.38
CA ALA A 976 46.12 -15.49 -24.90
C ALA A 976 45.94 -15.55 -26.42
N HIS A 977 44.78 -15.12 -26.89
CA HIS A 977 44.47 -14.97 -28.30
C HIS A 977 44.00 -13.54 -28.54
N ILE A 978 44.59 -12.85 -29.51
CA ILE A 978 44.09 -11.57 -29.98
C ILE A 978 43.20 -11.82 -31.20
N ASP A 979 41.96 -11.33 -31.17
CA ASP A 979 41.01 -11.39 -32.27
C ASP A 979 40.54 -9.98 -32.62
N LYS A 980 40.87 -9.53 -33.85
CA LYS A 980 40.60 -8.18 -34.36
C LYS A 980 40.98 -7.09 -33.35
N GLY A 981 42.17 -7.23 -32.77
CA GLY A 981 42.73 -6.29 -31.80
C GLY A 981 42.18 -6.39 -30.37
N ALA A 982 41.32 -7.37 -30.06
CA ALA A 982 40.79 -7.58 -28.73
C ALA A 982 41.25 -8.92 -28.12
N VAL A 983 41.63 -8.89 -26.84
CA VAL A 983 41.98 -10.06 -26.04
C VAL A 983 40.87 -10.28 -25.01
N ASN A 984 40.27 -11.47 -25.02
CA ASN A 984 39.35 -11.89 -23.97
C ASN A 984 40.14 -12.34 -22.75
N THR A 985 39.82 -11.77 -21.58
CA THR A 985 40.50 -12.08 -20.32
C THR A 985 39.53 -12.52 -19.24
N ASP A 986 38.25 -12.70 -19.58
CA ASP A 986 37.22 -13.09 -18.63
C ASP A 986 37.48 -14.50 -18.10
N ARG A 987 37.75 -14.62 -16.79
CA ARG A 987 38.07 -15.90 -16.13
C ARG A 987 36.95 -16.94 -16.24
N ARG A 988 35.73 -16.52 -16.62
CA ARG A 988 34.59 -17.41 -16.87
C ARG A 988 34.66 -18.06 -18.25
N GLU A 989 35.41 -17.47 -19.16
CA GLU A 989 35.47 -17.83 -20.58
C GLU A 989 36.85 -18.33 -21.00
N VAL A 990 37.91 -17.98 -20.25
CA VAL A 990 39.28 -18.42 -20.54
C VAL A 990 39.81 -19.38 -19.47
N GLU A 991 40.51 -20.42 -19.92
CA GLU A 991 41.20 -21.37 -19.04
C GLU A 991 42.46 -20.73 -18.46
N VAL A 992 42.57 -20.72 -17.13
CA VAL A 992 43.73 -20.20 -16.38
C VAL A 992 44.39 -21.35 -15.61
N ARG A 993 45.69 -21.55 -15.82
CA ARG A 993 46.51 -22.63 -15.25
C ARG A 993 47.59 -22.06 -14.34
N GLY A 994 47.89 -22.70 -13.21
CA GLY A 994 48.85 -22.24 -12.21
C GLY A 994 49.74 -23.34 -11.67
#